data_AF-A0A0Q5GKE3-F1
#
_entry.id   AF-A0A0Q5GKE3-F1
#
_cell.length_a   1.000
_cell.length_b   1.000
_cell.length_c   1.000
_cell.angle_alpha   90.00
_cell.angle_beta   90.00
_cell.angle_gamma   90.00
#
_symmetry.space_group_name_H-M   'P 1'
#
loop_
_entity.id
_entity.type
_entity.pdbx_description
1 polymer ?
#
loop_
_entity_poly.entity_id
_entity_poly.type
_entity_poly.pdbx_seq_one_letter_code
_entity_poly.pdbx_strand_id
1 'polypeptide(L)'
;MSALPTPSLRDLALAARAAGERTRALALFREAGDPWSRNDEALEHLALGEIEDARRTAEALAGERPDFAPARRTLGLVARAAGDVDAALHHFRAATARDRADLWSAYDAAETLRALGRDEEADAALRALASGTPLPHALRALGAAARARGNAEEALAALRVASDLLPADPWFLLDHAEALVALERLDEADVALRALAQRHPRFAGARRALMRLAARRGDAAMRLDEARALAALDPDAGALDLADVLLDHSERAEAETICVRHLVRRGAAPRPLRQLARAARQTGDPERALAHLRAAARLLPADATLRAECAGEALALGRVAQAKADAEAALAIDPTAPRAHRILALVARAEGREADALDRMRALWADGAGPAQAGFELGTDLRAGGVFTDAATVYERLAGRPDAAPEALVERALLARRLDGIDAARARLDEALHLSPGHARALLCLGDIERELGRFEAAAAAYRAALESRPGLGWAHVGLALLAEARGDGDEAVSALRAAIAADPGESHPRILLAQRLAERGDGDGARALLAGVAPGDPRAAEAALALARIWRLDGDGAGALRVLEDAARRWPDRPEIAVETAEEALRQGQPEAALAWLSVGEARHPGHPGHPGLLEARARLALSRDDLEAAVALFDEAATADPGRLGPPLMLARLAAMRGDPASALGRFETIAQRFGERPELTLARAETLRQLGRIAEAERCFDESLARARVPAVAIAAALAAIEGARLPRAEALLSGLTTATRADTARLHFARAQLAAAGWDFDRAIAEGEAAVRLQPADGWYRNRLAHAALLALDLPRAARALREGAALEAGANALRGKSANPSQSHYGQLLDEFRLDAEALAALQAALAEPPAVRLAAIAACLRACPDHTASSVLYLIEARRQGALATRVGVGVGGVPRAIHQFWTDDAVPADVAAYMATWRDLNPRFTHRVWSEREAAGWLAAHAPPATAAAFARAREPAMKADLFRLALLAREGGVWVDADDRCLRPIAPLIARGAGLLAYQEDLGSVGNNLLAARPGHPLVLRALAQASAAVNRGDGDILWLATGPGLLTRVWAGALARPSSGEADDALLLDRADCLAHVAIHCLAAYKASERHWSRTAFGRGRRTRRVASPV
;
A
#
# COMPACT_ATOMS: atom_id res chain seq x y z
N MET A 1 -54.84 39.09 -80.01
CA MET A 1 -55.12 39.01 -78.56
C MET A 1 -55.98 37.78 -78.32
N SER A 2 -55.35 36.68 -77.92
CA SER A 2 -56.05 35.44 -77.52
C SER A 2 -56.66 35.65 -76.14
N ALA A 3 -57.96 35.42 -75.98
CA ALA A 3 -58.66 35.53 -74.71
C ALA A 3 -58.11 34.48 -73.72
N LEU A 4 -57.69 34.91 -72.52
CA LEU A 4 -57.38 33.99 -71.42
C LEU A 4 -58.69 33.36 -70.92
N PRO A 5 -58.73 32.03 -70.66
CA PRO A 5 -59.91 31.37 -70.15
C PRO A 5 -60.27 31.88 -68.73
N THR A 6 -61.56 32.06 -68.47
CA THR A 6 -62.09 32.39 -67.14
C THR A 6 -61.71 31.27 -66.16
N PRO A 7 -61.12 31.56 -64.99
CA PRO A 7 -60.69 30.53 -64.03
C PRO A 7 -61.91 29.77 -63.49
N SER A 8 -61.77 28.45 -63.33
CA SER A 8 -62.82 27.61 -62.74
C SER A 8 -62.97 27.88 -61.23
N LEU A 9 -64.11 27.50 -60.64
CA LEU A 9 -64.29 27.58 -59.17
C LEU A 9 -63.20 26.80 -58.42
N ARG A 10 -62.73 25.69 -58.98
CA ARG A 10 -61.61 24.92 -58.43
C ARG A 10 -60.29 25.69 -58.49
N ASP A 11 -60.01 26.43 -59.56
CA ASP A 11 -58.80 27.27 -59.66
C ASP A 11 -58.82 28.41 -58.64
N LEU A 12 -59.99 29.01 -58.40
CA LEU A 12 -60.19 30.02 -57.36
C LEU A 12 -60.01 29.41 -55.96
N ALA A 13 -60.51 28.20 -55.72
CA ALA A 13 -60.36 27.48 -54.46
C ALA A 13 -58.89 27.13 -54.18
N LEU A 14 -58.15 26.64 -55.20
CA LEU A 14 -56.73 26.36 -55.11
C LEU A 14 -55.90 27.62 -54.86
N ALA A 15 -56.27 28.75 -55.49
CA ALA A 15 -55.64 30.04 -55.21
C ALA A 15 -55.90 30.53 -53.78
N ALA A 16 -57.13 30.38 -53.26
CA ALA A 16 -57.46 30.71 -51.87
C ALA A 16 -56.68 29.83 -50.87
N ARG A 17 -56.54 28.53 -51.15
CA ARG A 17 -55.69 27.60 -50.38
C ARG A 17 -54.23 28.07 -50.38
N ALA A 18 -53.69 28.43 -51.54
CA ALA A 18 -52.33 28.93 -51.67
C ALA A 18 -52.09 30.25 -50.92
N ALA A 19 -53.13 31.09 -50.78
CA ALA A 19 -53.11 32.32 -49.99
C ALA A 19 -53.32 32.09 -48.48
N GLY A 20 -53.56 30.84 -48.04
CA GLY A 20 -53.83 30.51 -46.63
C GLY A 20 -55.27 30.81 -46.18
N GLU A 21 -56.15 31.20 -47.10
CA GLU A 21 -57.57 31.50 -46.83
C GLU A 21 -58.40 30.21 -46.77
N ARG A 22 -58.09 29.31 -45.84
CA ARG A 22 -58.63 27.93 -45.78
C ARG A 22 -60.17 27.87 -45.75
N THR A 23 -60.82 28.73 -44.97
CA THR A 23 -62.30 28.77 -44.90
C THR A 23 -62.93 29.20 -46.23
N ARG A 24 -62.27 30.11 -46.97
CA ARG A 24 -62.72 30.53 -48.30
C ARG A 24 -62.45 29.45 -49.33
N ALA A 25 -61.30 28.79 -49.27
CA ALA A 25 -60.97 27.65 -50.12
C ALA A 25 -61.98 26.51 -49.93
N LEU A 26 -62.31 26.18 -48.69
CA LEU A 26 -63.31 25.18 -48.33
C LEU A 26 -64.69 25.49 -48.95
N ALA A 27 -65.16 26.74 -48.83
CA ALA A 27 -66.43 27.16 -49.43
C ALA A 27 -66.43 27.02 -50.96
N LEU A 28 -65.34 27.42 -51.62
CA LEU A 28 -65.19 27.35 -53.07
C LEU A 28 -65.06 25.91 -53.58
N PHE A 29 -64.38 25.01 -52.85
CA PHE A 29 -64.30 23.59 -53.16
C PHE A 29 -65.66 22.91 -53.05
N ARG A 30 -66.43 23.24 -52.01
CA ARG A 30 -67.79 22.75 -51.83
C ARG A 30 -68.72 23.16 -52.97
N GLU A 31 -68.58 24.41 -53.45
CA GLU A 31 -69.37 24.94 -54.56
C GLU A 31 -68.98 24.32 -55.92
N ALA A 32 -67.70 24.02 -56.13
CA ALA A 32 -67.22 23.38 -57.35
C ALA A 32 -67.73 21.93 -57.50
N GLY A 33 -67.81 21.16 -56.40
CA GLY A 33 -68.52 19.89 -56.31
C GLY A 33 -67.99 18.71 -57.15
N ASP A 34 -67.02 18.91 -58.04
CA ASP A 34 -66.38 17.84 -58.81
C ASP A 34 -65.55 16.92 -57.89
N PRO A 35 -65.25 15.67 -58.29
CA PRO A 35 -64.56 14.70 -57.43
C PRO A 35 -63.24 15.19 -56.85
N TRP A 36 -62.48 16.01 -57.59
CA TRP A 36 -61.24 16.56 -57.08
C TRP A 36 -61.49 17.68 -56.08
N SER A 37 -62.44 18.57 -56.36
CA SER A 37 -62.85 19.61 -55.42
C SER A 37 -63.43 19.03 -54.13
N ARG A 38 -64.21 17.95 -54.18
CA ARG A 38 -64.71 17.25 -52.97
C ARG A 38 -63.60 16.58 -52.17
N ASN A 39 -62.57 16.06 -52.83
CA ASN A 39 -61.39 15.54 -52.13
C ASN A 39 -60.56 16.69 -51.51
N ASP A 40 -60.42 17.79 -52.24
CA ASP A 40 -59.78 19.00 -51.74
C ASP A 40 -60.57 19.62 -50.57
N GLU A 41 -61.90 19.56 -50.57
CA GLU A 41 -62.78 19.92 -49.44
C GLU A 41 -62.48 19.06 -48.20
N ALA A 42 -62.39 17.74 -48.34
CA ALA A 42 -62.05 16.84 -47.25
C ALA A 42 -60.65 17.13 -46.66
N LEU A 43 -59.67 17.47 -47.51
CA LEU A 43 -58.33 17.87 -47.07
C LEU A 43 -58.33 19.22 -46.32
N GLU A 44 -59.18 20.17 -46.72
CA GLU A 44 -59.33 21.43 -45.97
C GLU A 44 -59.98 21.21 -44.61
N HIS A 45 -61.04 20.40 -44.53
CA HIS A 45 -61.64 20.01 -43.25
C HIS A 45 -60.58 19.39 -42.33
N LEU A 46 -59.76 18.48 -42.84
CA LEU A 46 -58.66 17.87 -42.08
C LEU A 46 -57.62 18.92 -41.63
N ALA A 47 -57.27 19.87 -42.49
CA ALA A 47 -56.33 20.94 -42.18
C ALA A 47 -56.87 21.96 -41.15
N LEU A 48 -58.20 22.06 -41.01
CA LEU A 48 -58.89 22.86 -39.98
C LEU A 48 -59.08 22.09 -38.66
N GLY A 49 -58.73 20.80 -38.61
CA GLY A 49 -58.94 19.94 -37.44
C GLY A 49 -60.35 19.36 -37.34
N GLU A 50 -61.18 19.52 -38.38
CA GLU A 50 -62.56 19.04 -38.47
C GLU A 50 -62.56 17.58 -38.96
N ILE A 51 -61.97 16.68 -38.16
CA ILE A 51 -61.70 15.27 -38.54
C ILE A 51 -62.97 14.54 -38.99
N GLU A 52 -64.11 14.79 -38.33
CA GLU A 52 -65.38 14.12 -38.64
C GLU A 52 -65.97 14.59 -39.98
N ASP A 53 -65.85 15.88 -40.29
CA ASP A 53 -66.31 16.45 -41.56
C ASP A 53 -65.43 16.01 -42.73
N ALA A 54 -64.12 15.94 -42.50
CA ALA A 54 -63.16 15.37 -43.44
C ALA A 54 -63.48 13.89 -43.72
N ARG A 55 -63.76 13.12 -42.67
CA ARG A 55 -64.15 11.70 -42.77
C ARG A 55 -65.40 11.52 -43.59
N ARG A 56 -66.50 12.20 -43.22
CA ARG A 56 -67.78 12.08 -43.92
C ARG A 56 -67.66 12.44 -45.40
N THR A 57 -66.93 13.51 -45.71
CA THR A 57 -66.75 14.00 -47.08
C THR A 57 -65.92 13.00 -47.91
N ALA A 58 -64.84 12.46 -47.34
CA ALA A 58 -63.99 11.48 -48.00
C ALA A 58 -64.65 10.09 -48.14
N GLU A 59 -65.42 9.64 -47.15
CA GLU A 59 -66.17 8.37 -47.19
C GLU A 59 -67.27 8.41 -48.24
N ALA A 60 -68.05 9.50 -48.30
CA ALA A 60 -69.07 9.70 -49.32
C ALA A 60 -68.45 9.66 -50.72
N LEU A 61 -67.33 10.36 -50.92
CA LEU A 61 -66.63 10.37 -52.21
C LEU A 61 -66.05 9.00 -52.58
N ALA A 62 -65.46 8.29 -51.61
CA ALA A 62 -64.91 6.95 -51.84
C ALA A 62 -66.00 5.88 -52.11
N GLY A 63 -67.19 6.07 -51.54
CA GLY A 63 -68.36 5.22 -51.79
C GLY A 63 -68.99 5.44 -53.17
N GLU A 64 -69.17 6.71 -53.57
CA GLU A 64 -69.70 7.08 -54.89
C GLU A 64 -68.72 6.78 -56.04
N ARG A 65 -67.41 6.93 -55.78
CA ARG A 65 -66.33 6.71 -56.75
C ARG A 65 -65.27 5.76 -56.19
N PRO A 66 -65.55 4.43 -56.16
CA PRO A 66 -64.62 3.44 -55.62
C PRO A 66 -63.26 3.36 -56.33
N ASP A 67 -63.14 3.86 -57.56
CA ASP A 67 -61.89 3.87 -58.34
C ASP A 67 -61.09 5.17 -58.18
N PHE A 68 -61.62 6.16 -57.46
CA PHE A 68 -60.94 7.43 -57.25
C PHE A 68 -59.92 7.31 -56.10
N ALA A 69 -58.68 6.94 -56.44
CA ALA A 69 -57.59 6.72 -55.49
C ALA A 69 -57.35 7.88 -54.50
N PRO A 70 -57.42 9.17 -54.90
CA PRO A 70 -57.21 10.30 -53.98
C PRO A 70 -58.15 10.30 -52.76
N ALA A 71 -59.43 9.90 -52.92
CA ALA A 71 -60.35 9.81 -51.79
C ALA A 71 -59.92 8.79 -50.74
N ARG A 72 -59.33 7.65 -51.16
CA ARG A 72 -58.77 6.67 -50.22
C ARG A 72 -57.50 7.17 -49.55
N ARG A 73 -56.63 7.90 -50.26
CA ARG A 73 -55.48 8.54 -49.64
C ARG A 73 -55.92 9.52 -48.54
N THR A 74 -56.94 10.32 -48.83
CA THR A 74 -57.52 11.26 -47.86
C THR A 74 -58.13 10.54 -46.65
N LEU A 75 -58.85 9.42 -46.84
CA LEU A 75 -59.30 8.58 -45.73
C LEU A 75 -58.15 8.06 -44.86
N GLY A 76 -57.02 7.69 -45.47
CA GLY A 76 -55.82 7.30 -44.72
C GLY A 76 -55.25 8.45 -43.88
N LEU A 77 -55.20 9.66 -44.43
CA LEU A 77 -54.76 10.86 -43.71
C LEU A 77 -55.70 11.20 -42.54
N VAL A 78 -57.02 11.06 -42.75
CA VAL A 78 -58.04 11.26 -41.72
C VAL A 78 -57.91 10.23 -40.59
N ALA A 79 -57.77 8.94 -40.93
CA ALA A 79 -57.57 7.87 -39.95
C ALA A 79 -56.29 8.09 -39.12
N ARG A 80 -55.20 8.50 -39.77
CA ARG A 80 -53.93 8.84 -39.09
C ARG A 80 -54.10 10.00 -38.12
N ALA A 81 -54.83 11.05 -38.51
CA ALA A 81 -55.12 12.19 -37.64
C ALA A 81 -56.06 11.84 -36.47
N ALA A 82 -56.95 10.86 -36.65
CA ALA A 82 -57.81 10.32 -35.60
C ALA A 82 -57.08 9.35 -34.64
N GLY A 83 -55.81 9.03 -34.89
CA GLY A 83 -55.02 8.08 -34.11
C GLY A 83 -55.23 6.61 -34.47
N ASP A 84 -56.01 6.31 -35.51
CA ASP A 84 -56.24 4.94 -36.01
C ASP A 84 -55.22 4.59 -37.10
N VAL A 85 -54.03 4.20 -36.65
CA VAL A 85 -52.84 3.96 -37.49
C VAL A 85 -53.00 2.71 -38.37
N ASP A 86 -53.78 1.71 -37.92
CA ASP A 86 -54.06 0.50 -38.69
C ASP A 86 -55.04 0.78 -39.84
N ALA A 87 -56.12 1.53 -39.57
CA ALA A 87 -57.03 1.98 -40.62
C ALA A 87 -56.31 2.90 -41.63
N ALA A 88 -55.41 3.77 -41.15
CA ALA A 88 -54.58 4.61 -42.02
C ALA A 88 -53.75 3.77 -43.00
N LEU A 89 -53.03 2.77 -42.50
CA LEU A 89 -52.22 1.87 -43.32
C LEU A 89 -53.07 1.08 -44.33
N HIS A 90 -54.24 0.61 -43.92
CA HIS A 90 -55.19 -0.05 -44.80
C HIS A 90 -55.59 0.85 -45.98
N HIS A 91 -56.00 2.09 -45.70
CA HIS A 91 -56.44 3.04 -46.71
C HIS A 91 -55.32 3.47 -47.66
N PHE A 92 -54.09 3.71 -47.16
CA PHE A 92 -52.95 4.04 -48.01
C PHE A 92 -52.54 2.89 -48.94
N ARG A 93 -52.54 1.65 -48.46
CA ARG A 93 -52.31 0.46 -49.29
C ARG A 93 -53.40 0.30 -50.34
N ALA A 94 -54.65 0.53 -49.96
CA ALA A 94 -55.80 0.46 -50.86
C ALA A 94 -55.79 1.55 -51.95
N ALA A 95 -55.25 2.74 -51.66
CA ALA A 95 -55.02 3.79 -52.64
C ALA A 95 -53.90 3.40 -53.63
N THR A 96 -52.75 2.96 -53.10
CA THR A 96 -51.57 2.52 -53.89
C THR A 96 -51.88 1.32 -54.81
N ALA A 97 -52.72 0.39 -54.34
CA ALA A 97 -53.11 -0.77 -55.14
C ALA A 97 -53.94 -0.39 -56.39
N ARG A 98 -54.62 0.75 -56.36
CA ARG A 98 -55.49 1.24 -57.43
C ARG A 98 -54.78 2.16 -58.40
N ASP A 99 -53.92 3.01 -57.88
CA ASP A 99 -53.04 3.84 -58.67
C ASP A 99 -51.59 3.57 -58.28
N ARG A 100 -50.92 2.74 -59.08
CA ARG A 100 -49.50 2.42 -58.87
C ARG A 100 -48.58 3.61 -59.15
N ALA A 101 -49.07 4.68 -59.77
CA ALA A 101 -48.33 5.93 -59.98
C ALA A 101 -48.48 6.92 -58.81
N ASP A 102 -49.35 6.64 -57.83
CA ASP A 102 -49.51 7.47 -56.62
C ASP A 102 -48.38 7.19 -55.60
N LEU A 103 -47.24 7.85 -55.83
CA LEU A 103 -46.07 7.77 -54.96
C LEU A 103 -46.34 8.34 -53.56
N TRP A 104 -47.31 9.24 -53.40
CA TRP A 104 -47.60 9.88 -52.12
C TRP A 104 -48.40 8.97 -51.18
N SER A 105 -49.35 8.19 -51.69
CA SER A 105 -50.02 7.14 -50.90
C SER A 105 -49.03 6.07 -50.43
N ALA A 106 -48.09 5.68 -51.30
CA ALA A 106 -47.06 4.72 -50.95
C ALA A 106 -46.08 5.28 -49.90
N TYR A 107 -45.71 6.55 -50.01
CA TYR A 107 -44.89 7.25 -49.01
C TYR A 107 -45.62 7.34 -47.66
N ASP A 108 -46.89 7.75 -47.65
CA ASP A 108 -47.70 7.83 -46.44
C ASP A 108 -47.88 6.45 -45.77
N ALA A 109 -47.99 5.37 -46.55
CA ALA A 109 -47.99 4.01 -46.02
C ALA A 109 -46.67 3.64 -45.34
N ALA A 110 -45.54 4.03 -45.92
CA ALA A 110 -44.22 3.75 -45.36
C ALA A 110 -43.96 4.52 -44.04
N GLU A 111 -44.35 5.80 -43.97
CA GLU A 111 -44.28 6.58 -42.72
C GLU A 111 -45.22 6.01 -41.65
N THR A 112 -46.37 5.46 -42.05
CA THR A 112 -47.32 4.80 -41.14
C THR A 112 -46.78 3.47 -40.62
N LEU A 113 -46.10 2.68 -41.45
CA LEU A 113 -45.37 1.48 -41.01
C LEU A 113 -44.30 1.81 -39.96
N ARG A 114 -43.58 2.92 -40.16
CA ARG A 114 -42.59 3.40 -39.20
C ARG A 114 -43.23 3.79 -37.86
N ALA A 115 -44.37 4.48 -37.89
CA ALA A 115 -45.12 4.82 -36.68
C ALA A 115 -45.61 3.57 -35.89
N LEU A 116 -45.80 2.44 -36.57
CA LEU A 116 -46.14 1.13 -35.96
C LEU A 116 -44.91 0.35 -35.44
N GLY A 117 -43.69 0.92 -35.51
CA GLY A 117 -42.45 0.24 -35.13
C GLY A 117 -41.97 -0.82 -36.12
N ARG A 118 -42.51 -0.84 -37.35
CA ARG A 118 -42.14 -1.79 -38.42
C ARG A 118 -41.08 -1.19 -39.34
N ASP A 119 -39.93 -0.85 -38.76
CA ASP A 119 -38.87 -0.08 -39.42
C ASP A 119 -38.28 -0.76 -40.68
N GLU A 120 -38.11 -2.08 -40.67
CA GLU A 120 -37.55 -2.79 -41.82
C GLU A 120 -38.48 -2.75 -43.04
N GLU A 121 -39.79 -2.90 -42.81
CA GLU A 121 -40.80 -2.81 -43.87
C GLU A 121 -40.96 -1.37 -44.38
N ALA A 122 -40.85 -0.39 -43.49
CA ALA A 122 -40.85 1.02 -43.85
C ALA A 122 -39.62 1.38 -44.71
N ASP A 123 -38.42 0.97 -44.30
CA ASP A 123 -37.18 1.20 -45.07
C ASP A 123 -37.24 0.51 -46.44
N ALA A 124 -37.78 -0.71 -46.52
CA ALA A 124 -37.96 -1.42 -47.80
C ALA A 124 -38.93 -0.68 -48.74
N ALA A 125 -40.06 -0.19 -48.22
CA ALA A 125 -41.03 0.60 -48.98
C ALA A 125 -40.43 1.94 -49.46
N LEU A 126 -39.69 2.64 -48.60
CA LEU A 126 -39.02 3.89 -48.95
C LEU A 126 -37.91 3.68 -49.99
N ARG A 127 -37.13 2.59 -49.90
CA ARG A 127 -36.12 2.25 -50.92
C ARG A 127 -36.74 1.98 -52.29
N ALA A 128 -37.91 1.35 -52.33
CA ALA A 128 -38.65 1.16 -53.57
C ALA A 128 -39.07 2.51 -54.18
N LEU A 129 -39.54 3.46 -53.36
CA LEU A 129 -39.89 4.82 -53.78
C LEU A 129 -38.68 5.69 -54.16
N ALA A 130 -37.50 5.33 -53.69
CA ALA A 130 -36.24 5.96 -54.06
C ALA A 130 -35.62 5.37 -55.36
N SER A 131 -36.21 4.31 -55.92
CA SER A 131 -35.72 3.65 -57.14
C SER A 131 -36.48 4.10 -58.40
N GLY A 132 -35.80 4.20 -59.55
CA GLY A 132 -36.41 4.68 -60.80
C GLY A 132 -36.45 6.21 -60.88
N THR A 133 -37.64 6.82 -60.92
CA THR A 133 -37.84 8.26 -60.75
C THR A 133 -37.99 8.55 -59.25
N PRO A 134 -36.93 8.99 -58.54
CA PRO A 134 -36.91 8.95 -57.08
C PRO A 134 -37.85 10.00 -56.49
N LEU A 135 -38.64 9.62 -55.48
CA LEU A 135 -39.36 10.57 -54.65
C LEU A 135 -38.37 11.21 -53.64
N PRO A 136 -38.10 12.53 -53.70
CA PRO A 136 -37.11 13.17 -52.82
C PRO A 136 -37.42 13.01 -51.33
N HIS A 137 -38.71 13.00 -50.98
CA HIS A 137 -39.19 12.82 -49.60
C HIS A 137 -38.85 11.43 -49.05
N ALA A 138 -38.86 10.40 -49.90
CA ALA A 138 -38.45 9.05 -49.51
C ALA A 138 -36.94 8.96 -49.24
N LEU A 139 -36.13 9.60 -50.09
CA LEU A 139 -34.68 9.71 -49.88
C LEU A 139 -34.34 10.48 -48.59
N ARG A 140 -35.08 11.55 -48.29
CA ARG A 140 -34.93 12.31 -47.04
C ARG A 140 -35.28 11.48 -45.81
N ALA A 141 -36.37 10.71 -45.86
CA ALA A 141 -36.78 9.81 -44.77
C ALA A 141 -35.76 8.68 -44.55
N LEU A 142 -35.23 8.06 -45.62
CA LEU A 142 -34.14 7.08 -45.53
C LEU A 142 -32.87 7.68 -44.93
N GLY A 143 -32.51 8.90 -45.33
CA GLY A 143 -31.36 9.60 -44.79
C GLY A 143 -31.48 9.90 -43.29
N ALA A 144 -32.66 10.35 -42.85
CA ALA A 144 -32.96 10.56 -41.44
C ALA A 144 -32.87 9.25 -40.63
N ALA A 145 -33.41 8.15 -41.17
CA ALA A 145 -33.35 6.83 -40.54
C ALA A 145 -31.91 6.29 -40.44
N ALA A 146 -31.11 6.41 -41.50
CA ALA A 146 -29.70 6.02 -41.49
C ALA A 146 -28.89 6.82 -40.45
N ARG A 147 -29.16 8.13 -40.33
CA ARG A 147 -28.54 8.99 -39.31
C ARG A 147 -28.91 8.55 -37.89
N ALA A 148 -30.17 8.20 -37.63
CA ALA A 148 -30.62 7.70 -36.34
C ALA A 148 -29.96 6.36 -35.95
N ARG A 149 -29.61 5.52 -36.95
CA ARG A 149 -28.85 4.27 -36.77
C ARG A 149 -27.34 4.48 -36.63
N GLY A 150 -26.83 5.71 -36.67
CA GLY A 150 -25.40 6.03 -36.63
C GLY A 150 -24.65 5.79 -37.95
N ASN A 151 -25.35 5.50 -39.06
CA ASN A 151 -24.74 5.29 -40.37
C ASN A 151 -24.71 6.60 -41.18
N ALA A 152 -23.76 7.48 -40.83
CA ALA A 152 -23.70 8.83 -41.37
C ALA A 152 -23.33 8.90 -42.87
N GLU A 153 -22.61 7.90 -43.42
CA GLU A 153 -22.29 7.83 -44.85
C GLU A 153 -23.51 7.50 -45.71
N GLU A 154 -24.31 6.50 -45.30
CA GLU A 154 -25.58 6.15 -45.96
C GLU A 154 -26.55 7.34 -45.90
N ALA A 155 -26.61 8.03 -44.75
CA ALA A 155 -27.42 9.23 -44.58
C ALA A 155 -27.01 10.35 -45.55
N LEU A 156 -25.71 10.63 -45.65
CA LEU A 156 -25.19 11.67 -46.54
C LEU A 156 -25.50 11.34 -48.02
N ALA A 157 -25.31 10.09 -48.43
CA ALA A 157 -25.55 9.67 -49.80
C ALA A 157 -27.02 9.89 -50.23
N ALA A 158 -27.98 9.51 -49.38
CA ALA A 158 -29.40 9.68 -49.65
C ALA A 158 -29.83 11.16 -49.62
N LEU A 159 -29.35 11.92 -48.63
CA LEU A 159 -29.71 13.34 -48.45
C LEU A 159 -29.12 14.25 -49.53
N ARG A 160 -27.93 13.93 -50.04
CA ARG A 160 -27.35 14.65 -51.18
C ARG A 160 -28.26 14.55 -52.41
N VAL A 161 -28.65 13.33 -52.78
CA VAL A 161 -29.55 13.11 -53.94
C VAL A 161 -30.91 13.78 -53.72
N ALA A 162 -31.46 13.72 -52.50
CA ALA A 162 -32.71 14.40 -52.17
C ALA A 162 -32.60 15.93 -52.36
N SER A 163 -31.49 16.52 -51.94
CA SER A 163 -31.23 17.96 -52.06
C SER A 163 -30.95 18.41 -53.50
N ASP A 164 -30.34 17.55 -54.33
CA ASP A 164 -30.11 17.81 -55.76
C ASP A 164 -31.42 17.78 -56.56
N LEU A 165 -32.37 16.93 -56.17
CA LEU A 165 -33.69 16.83 -56.80
C LEU A 165 -34.63 18.00 -56.43
N LEU A 166 -34.48 18.57 -55.23
CA LEU A 166 -35.25 19.73 -54.76
C LEU A 166 -34.33 20.85 -54.24
N PRO A 167 -33.52 21.47 -55.12
CA PRO A 167 -32.48 22.43 -54.71
C PRO A 167 -33.04 23.77 -54.24
N ALA A 168 -34.36 24.00 -54.33
CA ALA A 168 -35.03 25.21 -53.90
C ALA A 168 -35.69 25.10 -52.51
N ASP A 169 -35.75 23.89 -51.93
CA ASP A 169 -36.35 23.68 -50.61
C ASP A 169 -35.26 23.74 -49.51
N PRO A 170 -35.35 24.68 -48.56
CA PRO A 170 -34.34 24.87 -47.54
C PRO A 170 -34.21 23.69 -46.56
N TRP A 171 -35.25 22.86 -46.39
CA TRP A 171 -35.20 21.73 -45.45
C TRP A 171 -34.33 20.57 -45.97
N PHE A 172 -34.37 20.31 -47.28
CA PHE A 172 -33.52 19.29 -47.91
C PHE A 172 -32.04 19.69 -47.90
N LEU A 173 -31.78 20.99 -48.15
CA LEU A 173 -30.43 21.56 -48.05
C LEU A 173 -29.90 21.53 -46.62
N LEU A 174 -30.74 21.78 -45.61
CA LEU A 174 -30.38 21.72 -44.21
C LEU A 174 -30.00 20.29 -43.77
N ASP A 175 -30.82 19.30 -44.09
CA ASP A 175 -30.55 17.91 -43.69
C ASP A 175 -29.26 17.36 -44.35
N HIS A 176 -29.01 17.70 -45.62
CA HIS A 176 -27.76 17.38 -46.29
C HIS A 176 -26.57 18.02 -45.54
N ALA A 177 -26.64 19.30 -45.21
CA ALA A 177 -25.57 19.97 -44.50
C ALA A 177 -25.35 19.43 -43.07
N GLU A 178 -26.42 19.05 -42.35
CA GLU A 178 -26.30 18.40 -41.04
C GLU A 178 -25.65 17.01 -41.12
N ALA A 179 -25.86 16.26 -42.21
CA ALA A 179 -25.18 14.99 -42.43
C ALA A 179 -23.66 15.18 -42.64
N LEU A 180 -23.24 16.27 -43.29
CA LEU A 180 -21.82 16.64 -43.40
C LEU A 180 -21.20 16.95 -42.03
N VAL A 181 -21.94 17.66 -41.15
CA VAL A 181 -21.49 17.91 -39.77
C VAL A 181 -21.31 16.61 -38.99
N ALA A 182 -22.23 15.65 -39.14
CA ALA A 182 -22.15 14.35 -38.45
C ALA A 182 -20.94 13.50 -38.87
N LEU A 183 -20.42 13.71 -40.09
CA LEU A 183 -19.22 13.05 -40.62
C LEU A 183 -17.92 13.82 -40.32
N GLU A 184 -17.96 14.86 -39.50
CA GLU A 184 -16.83 15.77 -39.23
C GLU A 184 -16.23 16.41 -40.51
N ARG A 185 -17.03 16.50 -41.59
CA ARG A 185 -16.70 17.22 -42.84
C ARG A 185 -17.07 18.69 -42.72
N LEU A 186 -16.47 19.35 -41.73
CA LEU A 186 -16.89 20.67 -41.24
C LEU A 186 -16.77 21.78 -42.29
N ASP A 187 -15.76 21.70 -43.17
CA ASP A 187 -15.53 22.69 -44.23
C ASP A 187 -16.62 22.67 -45.31
N GLU A 188 -17.03 21.47 -45.72
CA GLU A 188 -18.11 21.31 -46.70
C GLU A 188 -19.47 21.69 -46.09
N ALA A 189 -19.69 21.37 -44.81
CA ALA A 189 -20.87 21.79 -44.09
C ALA A 189 -20.97 23.32 -43.98
N ASP A 190 -19.87 24.02 -43.70
CA ASP A 190 -19.84 25.49 -43.64
C ASP A 190 -20.25 26.13 -44.96
N VAL A 191 -19.68 25.66 -46.07
CA VAL A 191 -20.02 26.13 -47.42
C VAL A 191 -21.50 25.90 -47.71
N ALA A 192 -22.01 24.69 -47.45
CA ALA A 192 -23.41 24.36 -47.69
C ALA A 192 -24.37 25.21 -46.84
N LEU A 193 -24.08 25.38 -45.54
CA LEU A 193 -24.91 26.15 -44.62
C LEU A 193 -24.90 27.66 -44.91
N ARG A 194 -23.75 28.22 -45.30
CA ARG A 194 -23.66 29.63 -45.72
C ARG A 194 -24.42 29.88 -47.02
N ALA A 195 -24.29 28.97 -47.99
CA ALA A 195 -25.07 29.03 -49.24
C ALA A 195 -26.58 28.94 -48.95
N LEU A 196 -27.00 28.05 -48.04
CA LEU A 196 -28.38 27.95 -47.58
C LEU A 196 -28.86 29.25 -46.91
N ALA A 197 -28.07 29.82 -45.99
CA ALA A 197 -28.41 31.07 -45.31
C ALA A 197 -28.47 32.27 -46.27
N GLN A 198 -27.66 32.29 -47.32
CA GLN A 198 -27.68 33.33 -48.36
C GLN A 198 -28.91 33.20 -49.27
N ARG A 199 -29.25 31.97 -49.68
CA ARG A 199 -30.39 31.70 -50.56
C ARG A 199 -31.73 31.85 -49.84
N HIS A 200 -31.77 31.57 -48.54
CA HIS A 200 -32.96 31.67 -47.70
C HIS A 200 -32.70 32.52 -46.43
N PRO A 201 -32.55 33.85 -46.55
CA PRO A 201 -32.15 34.72 -45.44
C PRO A 201 -33.08 34.73 -44.23
N ARG A 202 -34.35 34.37 -44.42
CA ARG A 202 -35.37 34.30 -43.35
C ARG A 202 -35.51 32.91 -42.73
N PHE A 203 -34.71 31.93 -43.18
CA PHE A 203 -34.79 30.56 -42.67
C PHE A 203 -33.90 30.39 -41.42
N ALA A 204 -34.52 30.44 -40.24
CA ALA A 204 -33.84 30.32 -38.95
C ALA A 204 -33.04 29.01 -38.78
N GLY A 205 -33.46 27.93 -39.44
CA GLY A 205 -32.80 26.62 -39.38
C GLY A 205 -31.33 26.66 -39.84
N ALA A 206 -31.02 27.45 -40.87
CA ALA A 206 -29.65 27.61 -41.36
C ALA A 206 -28.72 28.24 -40.31
N ARG A 207 -29.20 29.30 -39.64
CA ARG A 207 -28.45 30.02 -38.60
C ARG A 207 -28.23 29.15 -37.37
N ARG A 208 -29.24 28.38 -36.92
CA ARG A 208 -29.08 27.40 -35.83
C ARG A 208 -28.07 26.29 -36.15
N ALA A 209 -28.02 25.85 -37.41
CA ALA A 209 -27.02 24.88 -37.84
C ALA A 209 -25.60 25.48 -37.90
N LEU A 210 -25.45 26.72 -38.39
CA LEU A 210 -24.17 27.44 -38.35
C LEU A 210 -23.66 27.65 -36.92
N MET A 211 -24.54 27.98 -35.97
CA MET A 211 -24.17 28.07 -34.55
C MET A 211 -23.65 26.75 -33.98
N ARG A 212 -24.29 25.62 -34.32
CA ARG A 212 -23.83 24.28 -33.89
C ARG A 212 -22.50 23.90 -34.53
N LEU A 213 -22.31 24.20 -35.81
CA LEU A 213 -21.05 24.00 -36.53
C LEU A 213 -19.90 24.82 -35.90
N ALA A 214 -20.15 26.10 -35.62
CA ALA A 214 -19.19 26.97 -34.95
C ALA A 214 -18.80 26.44 -33.56
N ALA A 215 -19.77 25.91 -32.79
CA ALA A 215 -19.50 25.24 -31.51
C ALA A 215 -18.58 24.02 -31.67
N ARG A 216 -18.77 23.20 -32.71
CA ARG A 216 -17.92 22.04 -33.00
C ARG A 216 -16.49 22.42 -33.40
N ARG A 217 -16.31 23.54 -34.09
CA ARG A 217 -15.00 24.10 -34.45
C ARG A 217 -14.29 24.85 -33.32
N GLY A 218 -14.98 25.14 -32.22
CA GLY A 218 -14.48 26.04 -31.17
C GLY A 218 -14.42 27.51 -31.61
N ASP A 219 -15.15 27.90 -32.66
CA ASP A 219 -15.20 29.28 -33.15
C ASP A 219 -16.28 30.08 -32.42
N ALA A 220 -15.87 30.64 -31.28
CA ALA A 220 -16.69 31.48 -30.40
C ALA A 220 -17.28 32.71 -31.13
N ALA A 221 -16.47 33.37 -31.96
CA ALA A 221 -16.87 34.60 -32.64
C ALA A 221 -17.96 34.33 -33.68
N MET A 222 -17.76 33.32 -34.53
CA MET A 222 -18.77 32.90 -35.50
C MET A 222 -20.07 32.47 -34.81
N ARG A 223 -19.97 31.72 -33.70
CA ARG A 223 -21.16 31.27 -32.96
C ARG A 223 -21.98 32.44 -32.41
N LEU A 224 -21.32 33.49 -31.91
CA LEU A 224 -21.98 34.68 -31.38
C LEU A 224 -22.61 35.54 -32.49
N ASP A 225 -21.91 35.74 -33.61
CA ASP A 225 -22.43 36.51 -34.76
C ASP A 225 -23.68 35.86 -35.35
N GLU A 226 -23.66 34.54 -35.53
CA GLU A 226 -24.80 33.78 -36.04
C GLU A 226 -25.98 33.76 -35.05
N ALA A 227 -25.70 33.74 -33.75
CA ALA A 227 -26.74 33.87 -32.72
C ALA A 227 -27.39 35.26 -32.72
N ARG A 228 -26.63 36.33 -32.91
CA ARG A 228 -27.15 37.70 -33.06
C ARG A 228 -28.00 37.84 -34.33
N ALA A 229 -27.54 37.27 -35.44
CA ALA A 229 -28.31 37.21 -36.68
C ALA A 229 -29.63 36.45 -36.50
N LEU A 230 -29.60 35.32 -35.77
CA LEU A 230 -30.80 34.54 -35.46
C LEU A 230 -31.77 35.33 -34.56
N ALA A 231 -31.28 36.02 -33.53
CA ALA A 231 -32.11 36.84 -32.65
C ALA A 231 -32.77 38.02 -33.37
N ALA A 232 -32.13 38.56 -34.41
CA ALA A 232 -32.73 39.58 -35.27
C ALA A 232 -33.86 39.03 -36.17
N LEU A 233 -33.75 37.77 -36.60
CA LEU A 233 -34.74 37.09 -37.43
C LEU A 233 -35.93 36.56 -36.61
N ASP A 234 -35.66 36.05 -35.41
CA ASP A 234 -36.63 35.49 -34.47
C ASP A 234 -36.44 36.17 -33.10
N PRO A 235 -37.09 37.34 -32.89
CA PRO A 235 -36.94 38.14 -31.67
C PRO A 235 -37.42 37.48 -30.37
N ASP A 236 -38.02 36.28 -30.44
CA ASP A 236 -38.49 35.54 -29.28
C ASP A 236 -37.63 34.30 -29.03
N ALA A 237 -37.72 33.26 -29.87
CA ALA A 237 -37.01 32.01 -29.63
C ALA A 237 -35.52 32.11 -30.03
N GLY A 238 -35.21 32.85 -31.10
CA GLY A 238 -33.84 33.16 -31.50
C GLY A 238 -33.11 34.03 -30.48
N ALA A 239 -33.82 34.93 -29.79
CA ALA A 239 -33.26 35.71 -28.69
C ALA A 239 -32.85 34.82 -27.50
N LEU A 240 -33.65 33.81 -27.14
CA LEU A 240 -33.27 32.85 -26.09
C LEU A 240 -32.09 31.95 -26.50
N ASP A 241 -31.98 31.62 -27.79
CA ASP A 241 -30.81 30.91 -28.34
C ASP A 241 -29.53 31.78 -28.22
N LEU A 242 -29.64 33.10 -28.45
CA LEU A 242 -28.55 34.06 -28.19
C LEU A 242 -28.20 34.15 -26.70
N ALA A 243 -29.20 34.15 -25.81
CA ALA A 243 -28.95 34.18 -24.36
C ALA A 243 -28.12 32.96 -23.89
N ASP A 244 -28.35 31.76 -24.45
CA ASP A 244 -27.52 30.58 -24.15
C ASP A 244 -26.07 30.78 -24.57
N VAL A 245 -25.84 31.33 -25.77
CA VAL A 245 -24.49 31.63 -26.27
C VAL A 245 -23.80 32.69 -25.42
N LEU A 246 -24.50 33.77 -25.05
CA LEU A 246 -23.93 34.82 -24.20
C LEU A 246 -23.54 34.28 -22.81
N LEU A 247 -24.32 33.37 -22.23
CA LEU A 247 -23.99 32.72 -20.96
C LEU A 247 -22.78 31.79 -21.07
N ASP A 248 -22.56 31.15 -22.22
CA ASP A 248 -21.32 30.38 -22.48
C ASP A 248 -20.10 31.31 -22.53
N HIS A 249 -20.25 32.56 -23.00
CA HIS A 249 -19.18 33.57 -23.12
C HIS A 249 -19.05 34.51 -21.90
N SER A 250 -19.78 34.22 -20.80
CA SER A 250 -19.82 35.07 -19.60
C SER A 250 -20.35 36.50 -19.82
N GLU A 251 -21.07 36.77 -20.91
CA GLU A 251 -21.74 38.05 -21.21
C GLU A 251 -23.13 38.12 -20.54
N ARG A 252 -23.13 38.10 -19.21
CA ARG A 252 -24.32 37.82 -18.38
C ARG A 252 -25.40 38.90 -18.44
N ALA A 253 -25.00 40.18 -18.45
CA ALA A 253 -25.94 41.31 -18.37
C ALA A 253 -26.85 41.39 -19.61
N GLU A 254 -26.31 41.10 -20.78
CA GLU A 254 -27.08 41.07 -22.03
C GLU A 254 -28.03 39.85 -22.05
N ALA A 255 -27.55 38.67 -21.63
CA ALA A 255 -28.38 37.48 -21.49
C ALA A 255 -29.55 37.68 -20.51
N GLU A 256 -29.31 38.30 -19.34
CA GLU A 256 -30.36 38.64 -18.38
C GLU A 256 -31.41 39.59 -18.99
N THR A 257 -30.96 40.62 -19.69
CA THR A 257 -31.84 41.58 -20.36
C THR A 257 -32.74 40.88 -21.37
N ILE A 258 -32.20 39.96 -22.16
CA ILE A 258 -32.97 39.17 -23.13
C ILE A 258 -34.02 38.31 -22.42
N CYS A 259 -33.61 37.57 -21.39
CA CYS A 259 -34.51 36.68 -20.66
C CYS A 259 -35.64 37.44 -19.94
N VAL A 260 -35.33 38.56 -19.28
CA VAL A 260 -36.33 39.42 -18.62
C VAL A 260 -37.29 40.02 -19.65
N ARG A 261 -36.78 40.51 -20.78
CA ARG A 261 -37.62 41.06 -21.85
C ARG A 261 -38.57 39.99 -22.41
N HIS A 262 -38.08 38.76 -22.59
CA HIS A 262 -38.91 37.64 -23.01
C HIS A 262 -40.02 37.37 -21.99
N LEU A 263 -39.69 37.27 -20.70
CA LEU A 263 -40.65 37.03 -19.62
C LEU A 263 -41.71 38.15 -19.51
N VAL A 264 -41.34 39.42 -19.71
CA VAL A 264 -42.28 40.56 -19.70
C VAL A 264 -43.25 40.49 -20.87
N ARG A 265 -42.79 40.10 -22.07
CA ARG A 265 -43.62 40.07 -23.28
C ARG A 265 -44.50 38.83 -23.39
N ARG A 266 -43.97 37.66 -23.02
CA ARG A 266 -44.58 36.35 -23.27
C ARG A 266 -45.10 35.66 -22.00
N GLY A 267 -44.81 36.22 -20.83
CA GLY A 267 -45.14 35.61 -19.54
C GLY A 267 -44.09 34.61 -19.06
N ALA A 268 -44.35 34.00 -17.89
CA ALA A 268 -43.41 33.09 -17.25
C ALA A 268 -43.20 31.80 -18.05
N ALA A 269 -41.95 31.47 -18.36
CA ALA A 269 -41.57 30.26 -19.09
C ALA A 269 -40.33 29.58 -18.46
N PRO A 270 -40.23 28.24 -18.45
CA PRO A 270 -39.13 27.53 -17.78
C PRO A 270 -37.73 27.84 -18.32
N ARG A 271 -37.57 27.92 -19.66
CA ARG A 271 -36.26 28.14 -20.32
C ARG A 271 -35.60 29.47 -19.91
N PRO A 272 -36.24 30.65 -20.07
CA PRO A 272 -35.63 31.92 -19.63
C PRO A 272 -35.39 32.00 -18.12
N LEU A 273 -36.22 31.34 -17.30
CA LEU A 273 -35.99 31.27 -15.86
C LEU A 273 -34.75 30.44 -15.50
N ARG A 274 -34.52 29.30 -16.17
CA ARG A 274 -33.28 28.51 -15.99
C ARG A 274 -32.03 29.25 -16.49
N GLN A 275 -32.16 30.01 -17.59
CA GLN A 275 -31.07 30.88 -18.08
C GLN A 275 -30.75 32.02 -17.10
N LEU A 276 -31.76 32.68 -16.53
CA LEU A 276 -31.57 33.67 -15.46
C LEU A 276 -30.93 33.05 -14.21
N ALA A 277 -31.29 31.81 -13.86
CA ALA A 277 -30.63 31.11 -12.77
C ALA A 277 -29.14 30.85 -13.05
N ARG A 278 -28.81 30.44 -14.28
CA ARG A 278 -27.41 30.26 -14.71
C ARG A 278 -26.64 31.58 -14.68
N ALA A 279 -27.26 32.68 -15.14
CA ALA A 279 -26.67 34.02 -15.10
C ALA A 279 -26.36 34.45 -13.66
N ALA A 280 -27.33 34.30 -12.76
CA ALA A 280 -27.21 34.62 -11.35
C ALA A 280 -26.13 33.79 -10.64
N ARG A 281 -26.01 32.49 -10.98
CA ARG A 281 -24.93 31.65 -10.45
C ARG A 281 -23.55 32.17 -10.87
N GLN A 282 -23.40 32.55 -12.15
CA GLN A 282 -22.13 33.06 -12.65
C GLN A 282 -21.76 34.42 -12.03
N THR A 283 -22.74 35.27 -11.69
CA THR A 283 -22.51 36.55 -10.97
C THR A 283 -22.31 36.38 -9.47
N GLY A 284 -22.36 35.15 -8.94
CA GLY A 284 -22.15 34.87 -7.53
C GLY A 284 -23.36 35.19 -6.65
N ASP A 285 -24.57 35.20 -7.22
CA ASP A 285 -25.84 35.38 -6.50
C ASP A 285 -26.67 34.07 -6.49
N PRO A 286 -26.31 33.10 -5.62
CA PRO A 286 -27.00 31.83 -5.52
C PRO A 286 -28.44 31.93 -4.99
N GLU A 287 -28.80 33.02 -4.30
CA GLU A 287 -30.18 33.25 -3.84
C GLU A 287 -31.11 33.56 -5.01
N ARG A 288 -30.70 34.47 -5.91
CA ARG A 288 -31.42 34.73 -7.15
C ARG A 288 -31.48 33.48 -8.03
N ALA A 289 -30.39 32.71 -8.11
CA ALA A 289 -30.35 31.47 -8.87
C ALA A 289 -31.41 30.48 -8.39
N LEU A 290 -31.46 30.20 -7.08
CA LEU A 290 -32.46 29.33 -6.47
C LEU A 290 -33.90 29.85 -6.67
N ALA A 291 -34.12 31.16 -6.53
CA ALA A 291 -35.44 31.76 -6.74
C ALA A 291 -35.95 31.57 -8.19
N HIS A 292 -35.08 31.75 -9.18
CA HIS A 292 -35.41 31.54 -10.59
C HIS A 292 -35.66 30.06 -10.92
N LEU A 293 -34.84 29.13 -10.40
CA LEU A 293 -35.08 27.69 -10.57
C LEU A 293 -36.40 27.26 -9.95
N ARG A 294 -36.79 27.82 -8.79
CA ARG A 294 -38.09 27.53 -8.17
C ARG A 294 -39.27 28.11 -8.91
N ALA A 295 -39.11 29.28 -9.51
CA ALA A 295 -40.12 29.81 -10.42
C ALA A 295 -40.30 28.86 -11.61
N ALA A 296 -39.21 28.32 -12.18
CA ALA A 296 -39.29 27.33 -13.23
C ALA A 296 -39.92 26.00 -12.75
N ALA A 297 -39.55 25.51 -11.56
CA ALA A 297 -40.07 24.27 -10.98
C ALA A 297 -41.57 24.34 -10.66
N ARG A 298 -42.11 25.53 -10.38
CA ARG A 298 -43.57 25.74 -10.24
C ARG A 298 -44.32 25.61 -11.56
N LEU A 299 -43.69 25.95 -12.68
CA LEU A 299 -44.26 25.78 -14.02
C LEU A 299 -44.16 24.33 -14.51
N LEU A 300 -43.12 23.60 -14.07
CA LEU A 300 -42.88 22.19 -14.40
C LEU A 300 -42.79 21.35 -13.12
N PRO A 301 -43.90 21.12 -12.40
CA PRO A 301 -43.87 20.43 -11.11
C PRO A 301 -43.45 18.96 -11.24
N ALA A 302 -43.59 18.33 -12.40
CA ALA A 302 -43.18 16.94 -12.67
C ALA A 302 -41.79 16.80 -13.30
N ASP A 303 -40.96 17.86 -13.31
CA ASP A 303 -39.58 17.80 -13.81
C ASP A 303 -38.61 17.48 -12.66
N ALA A 304 -38.20 16.21 -12.58
CA ALA A 304 -37.24 15.73 -11.58
C ALA A 304 -35.87 16.41 -11.69
N THR A 305 -35.41 16.70 -12.90
CA THR A 305 -34.10 17.34 -13.14
C THR A 305 -34.08 18.74 -12.55
N LEU A 306 -35.15 19.51 -12.80
CA LEU A 306 -35.27 20.88 -12.31
C LEU A 306 -35.40 20.93 -10.77
N ARG A 307 -36.09 19.96 -10.15
CA ARG A 307 -36.11 19.82 -8.68
C ARG A 307 -34.73 19.47 -8.12
N ALA A 308 -33.96 18.60 -8.79
CA ALA A 308 -32.58 18.30 -8.41
C ALA A 308 -31.62 19.49 -8.63
N GLU A 309 -31.87 20.36 -9.61
CA GLU A 309 -31.14 21.63 -9.77
C GLU A 309 -31.42 22.58 -8.59
N CYS A 310 -32.68 22.74 -8.18
CA CYS A 310 -33.04 23.50 -6.96
C CYS A 310 -32.33 22.96 -5.72
N ALA A 311 -32.34 21.63 -5.54
CA ALA A 311 -31.69 20.99 -4.42
C ALA A 311 -30.18 21.28 -4.36
N GLY A 312 -29.52 21.31 -5.52
CA GLY A 312 -28.09 21.62 -5.63
C GLY A 312 -27.77 23.06 -5.24
N GLU A 313 -28.56 24.03 -5.70
CA GLU A 313 -28.39 25.43 -5.30
C GLU A 313 -28.69 25.65 -3.81
N ALA A 314 -29.72 25.00 -3.27
CA ALA A 314 -30.03 25.07 -1.84
C ALA A 314 -28.88 24.51 -0.99
N LEU A 315 -28.22 23.43 -1.44
CA LEU A 315 -27.06 22.86 -0.75
C LEU A 315 -25.86 23.82 -0.78
N ALA A 316 -25.59 24.46 -1.93
CA ALA A 316 -24.51 25.45 -2.05
C ALA A 316 -24.72 26.67 -1.13
N LEU A 317 -25.98 27.03 -0.85
CA LEU A 317 -26.37 28.05 0.13
C LEU A 317 -26.32 27.57 1.59
N GLY A 318 -25.94 26.31 1.85
CA GLY A 318 -25.96 25.72 3.20
C GLY A 318 -27.37 25.42 3.73
N ARG A 319 -28.41 25.48 2.89
CA ARG A 319 -29.80 25.19 3.28
C ARG A 319 -30.08 23.69 3.20
N VAL A 320 -29.43 22.92 4.06
CA VAL A 320 -29.42 21.43 4.04
C VAL A 320 -30.83 20.83 4.05
N ALA A 321 -31.72 21.28 4.95
CA ALA A 321 -33.09 20.76 5.04
C ALA A 321 -33.90 20.98 3.74
N GLN A 322 -33.65 22.10 3.08
CA GLN A 322 -34.31 22.46 1.84
C GLN A 322 -33.76 21.66 0.65
N ALA A 323 -32.43 21.50 0.59
CA ALA A 323 -31.78 20.65 -0.40
C ALA A 323 -32.28 19.19 -0.31
N LYS A 324 -32.43 18.68 0.92
CA LYS A 324 -32.97 17.34 1.19
C LYS A 324 -34.39 17.19 0.65
N ALA A 325 -35.28 18.10 1.02
CA ALA A 325 -36.68 18.05 0.57
C ALA A 325 -36.80 18.14 -0.96
N ASP A 326 -36.05 19.05 -1.60
CA ASP A 326 -36.09 19.22 -3.06
C ASP A 326 -35.51 17.98 -3.79
N ALA A 327 -34.50 17.31 -3.22
CA ALA A 327 -33.92 16.08 -3.77
C ALA A 327 -34.80 14.84 -3.57
N GLU A 328 -35.43 14.68 -2.39
CA GLU A 328 -36.43 13.62 -2.16
C GLU A 328 -37.65 13.80 -3.08
N ALA A 329 -38.08 15.05 -3.27
CA ALA A 329 -39.16 15.40 -4.18
C ALA A 329 -38.80 15.18 -5.66
N ALA A 330 -37.51 15.20 -6.02
CA ALA A 330 -37.04 14.79 -7.34
C ALA A 330 -37.06 13.26 -7.50
N LEU A 331 -36.62 12.51 -6.48
CA LEU A 331 -36.65 11.04 -6.50
C LEU A 331 -38.06 10.45 -6.46
N ALA A 332 -39.02 11.16 -5.88
CA ALA A 332 -40.43 10.79 -5.92
C ALA A 332 -41.02 10.85 -7.34
N ILE A 333 -40.42 11.65 -8.24
CA ILE A 333 -40.81 11.76 -9.65
C ILE A 333 -40.00 10.77 -10.49
N ASP A 334 -38.68 10.77 -10.33
CA ASP A 334 -37.77 9.86 -11.01
C ASP A 334 -36.82 9.21 -9.97
N PRO A 335 -37.08 7.96 -9.59
CA PRO A 335 -36.25 7.23 -8.63
C PRO A 335 -34.79 7.04 -9.08
N THR A 336 -34.47 7.24 -10.36
CA THR A 336 -33.13 7.08 -10.92
C THR A 336 -32.35 8.39 -11.02
N ALA A 337 -32.98 9.53 -10.69
CA ALA A 337 -32.41 10.87 -10.92
C ALA A 337 -30.99 11.03 -10.31
N PRO A 338 -29.92 11.05 -11.15
CA PRO A 338 -28.54 10.91 -10.67
C PRO A 338 -28.11 12.03 -9.72
N ARG A 339 -28.49 13.26 -10.08
CA ARG A 339 -28.16 14.47 -9.31
C ARG A 339 -28.84 14.46 -7.93
N ALA A 340 -30.05 13.91 -7.84
CA ALA A 340 -30.78 13.84 -6.57
C ALA A 340 -30.14 12.85 -5.59
N HIS A 341 -29.77 11.64 -6.06
CA HIS A 341 -29.01 10.69 -5.23
C HIS A 341 -27.68 11.28 -4.75
N ARG A 342 -26.94 11.95 -5.64
CA ARG A 342 -25.68 12.64 -5.27
C ARG A 342 -25.89 13.72 -4.21
N ILE A 343 -26.91 14.56 -4.35
CA ILE A 343 -27.22 15.60 -3.36
C ILE A 343 -27.61 14.99 -2.02
N LEU A 344 -28.44 13.93 -2.01
CA LEU A 344 -28.81 13.25 -0.77
C LEU A 344 -27.63 12.58 -0.08
N ALA A 345 -26.65 12.07 -0.84
CA ALA A 345 -25.41 11.57 -0.25
C ALA A 345 -24.59 12.69 0.40
N LEU A 346 -24.43 13.84 -0.28
CA LEU A 346 -23.73 15.01 0.29
C LEU A 346 -24.45 15.56 1.54
N VAL A 347 -25.79 15.60 1.52
CA VAL A 347 -26.60 15.97 2.69
C VAL A 347 -26.39 14.97 3.83
N ALA A 348 -26.42 13.67 3.55
CA ALA A 348 -26.19 12.64 4.56
C ALA A 348 -24.80 12.76 5.18
N ARG A 349 -23.76 13.05 4.38
CA ARG A 349 -22.40 13.34 4.89
C ARG A 349 -22.34 14.57 5.78
N ALA A 350 -22.97 15.67 5.36
CA ALA A 350 -23.04 16.89 6.17
C ALA A 350 -23.75 16.66 7.52
N GLU A 351 -24.65 15.68 7.58
CA GLU A 351 -25.35 15.25 8.80
C GLU A 351 -24.62 14.12 9.57
N GLY A 352 -23.46 13.66 9.10
CA GLY A 352 -22.68 12.58 9.71
C GLY A 352 -23.25 11.17 9.50
N ARG A 353 -24.20 10.98 8.58
CA ARG A 353 -24.86 9.70 8.27
C ARG A 353 -24.18 9.01 7.08
N GLU A 354 -22.95 8.49 7.28
CA GLU A 354 -22.14 7.94 6.19
C GLU A 354 -22.74 6.69 5.53
N ALA A 355 -23.42 5.83 6.30
CA ALA A 355 -24.09 4.64 5.77
C ALA A 355 -25.18 5.01 4.75
N ASP A 356 -26.00 6.02 5.08
CA ASP A 356 -27.03 6.50 4.18
C ASP A 356 -26.43 7.18 2.94
N ALA A 357 -25.30 7.88 3.09
CA ALA A 357 -24.59 8.45 1.95
C ALA A 357 -24.10 7.35 0.99
N LEU A 358 -23.56 6.27 1.54
CA LEU A 358 -23.08 5.13 0.77
C LEU A 358 -24.22 4.40 0.04
N ASP A 359 -25.37 4.20 0.69
CA ASP A 359 -26.53 3.57 0.06
C ASP A 359 -27.09 4.42 -1.09
N ARG A 360 -27.05 5.75 -0.97
CA ARG A 360 -27.39 6.66 -2.07
C ARG A 360 -26.39 6.55 -3.23
N MET A 361 -25.10 6.41 -2.95
CA MET A 361 -24.08 6.19 -3.98
C MET A 361 -24.21 4.83 -4.66
N ARG A 362 -24.55 3.76 -3.92
CA ARG A 362 -24.87 2.45 -4.48
C ARG A 362 -26.10 2.50 -5.37
N ALA A 363 -27.15 3.22 -4.96
CA ALA A 363 -28.35 3.42 -5.78
C ALA A 363 -28.04 4.21 -7.06
N LEU A 364 -27.21 5.26 -6.96
CA LEU A 364 -26.77 6.06 -8.11
C LEU A 364 -25.99 5.23 -9.15
N TRP A 365 -25.20 4.27 -8.69
CA TRP A 365 -24.35 3.44 -9.54
C TRP A 365 -24.73 1.96 -9.51
N ALA A 366 -26.04 1.68 -9.45
CA ALA A 366 -26.56 0.32 -9.45
C ALA A 366 -26.16 -0.40 -10.76
N ASP A 367 -25.63 -1.62 -10.61
CA ASP A 367 -25.22 -2.51 -11.72
C ASP A 367 -24.31 -1.88 -12.78
N GLY A 368 -23.57 -0.82 -12.44
CA GLY A 368 -22.66 -0.14 -13.36
C GLY A 368 -23.33 0.78 -14.38
N ALA A 369 -24.64 1.02 -14.26
CA ALA A 369 -25.44 1.81 -15.21
C ALA A 369 -25.30 3.33 -15.02
N GLY A 370 -24.67 3.80 -13.93
CA GLY A 370 -24.46 5.22 -13.65
C GLY A 370 -23.25 5.85 -14.38
N PRO A 371 -23.07 7.18 -14.28
CA PRO A 371 -21.89 7.86 -14.80
C PRO A 371 -20.59 7.32 -14.18
N ALA A 372 -19.50 7.24 -14.96
CA ALA A 372 -18.21 6.73 -14.45
C ALA A 372 -17.73 7.50 -13.20
N GLN A 373 -17.90 8.82 -13.20
CA GLN A 373 -17.58 9.68 -12.05
C GLN A 373 -18.29 9.25 -10.75
N ALA A 374 -19.57 8.84 -10.85
CA ALA A 374 -20.31 8.34 -9.69
C ALA A 374 -19.77 7.00 -9.19
N GLY A 375 -19.30 6.14 -10.12
CA GLY A 375 -18.60 4.92 -9.76
C GLY A 375 -17.28 5.18 -9.04
N PHE A 376 -16.48 6.16 -9.50
CA PHE A 376 -15.24 6.55 -8.81
C PHE A 376 -15.51 7.13 -7.43
N GLU A 377 -16.54 7.97 -7.29
CA GLU A 377 -17.00 8.50 -6.00
C GLU A 377 -17.40 7.34 -5.07
N LEU A 378 -18.26 6.41 -5.52
CA LEU A 378 -18.65 5.23 -4.77
C LEU A 378 -17.45 4.35 -4.38
N GLY A 379 -16.54 4.07 -5.31
CA GLY A 379 -15.33 3.28 -5.04
C GLY A 379 -14.43 3.95 -4.00
N THR A 380 -14.33 5.28 -4.02
CA THR A 380 -13.58 6.07 -3.05
C THR A 380 -14.24 5.99 -1.68
N ASP A 381 -15.56 6.12 -1.61
CA ASP A 381 -16.34 6.06 -0.38
C ASP A 381 -16.26 4.67 0.26
N LEU A 382 -16.39 3.61 -0.54
CA LEU A 382 -16.21 2.23 -0.08
C LEU A 382 -14.80 1.99 0.46
N ARG A 383 -13.77 2.50 -0.22
CA ARG A 383 -12.38 2.41 0.24
C ARG A 383 -12.17 3.18 1.54
N ALA A 384 -12.73 4.38 1.67
CA ALA A 384 -12.67 5.19 2.89
C ALA A 384 -13.39 4.51 4.06
N GLY A 385 -14.51 3.82 3.79
CA GLY A 385 -15.25 3.01 4.76
C GLY A 385 -14.63 1.64 5.06
N GLY A 386 -13.48 1.30 4.48
CA GLY A 386 -12.80 0.01 4.70
C GLY A 386 -13.42 -1.19 3.96
N VAL A 387 -14.40 -0.97 3.09
CA VAL A 387 -15.09 -2.02 2.32
C VAL A 387 -14.34 -2.28 1.01
N PHE A 388 -13.11 -2.78 1.13
CA PHE A 388 -12.16 -2.87 0.01
C PHE A 388 -12.60 -3.82 -1.12
N THR A 389 -13.28 -4.92 -0.80
CA THR A 389 -13.74 -5.90 -1.81
C THR A 389 -14.85 -5.34 -2.71
N ASP A 390 -15.81 -4.61 -2.11
CA ASP A 390 -16.85 -3.92 -2.87
C ASP A 390 -16.22 -2.82 -3.74
N ALA A 391 -15.29 -2.04 -3.18
CA ALA A 391 -14.56 -1.02 -3.93
C ALA A 391 -13.82 -1.61 -5.14
N ALA A 392 -13.14 -2.76 -4.95
CA ALA A 392 -12.45 -3.45 -6.03
C ALA A 392 -13.42 -3.91 -7.13
N THR A 393 -14.61 -4.37 -6.76
CA THR A 393 -15.66 -4.75 -7.72
C THR A 393 -16.17 -3.54 -8.52
N VAL A 394 -16.33 -2.39 -7.87
CA VAL A 394 -16.70 -1.13 -8.53
C VAL A 394 -15.64 -0.72 -9.55
N TYR A 395 -14.36 -0.73 -9.17
CA TYR A 395 -13.27 -0.37 -10.09
C TYR A 395 -13.07 -1.39 -11.22
N GLU A 396 -13.29 -2.68 -10.99
CA GLU A 396 -13.23 -3.70 -12.06
C GLU A 396 -14.30 -3.47 -13.12
N ARG A 397 -15.52 -3.12 -12.70
CA ARG A 397 -16.62 -2.77 -13.62
C ARG A 397 -16.35 -1.46 -14.37
N LEU A 398 -15.74 -0.46 -13.71
CA LEU A 398 -15.30 0.76 -14.36
C LEU A 398 -14.16 0.50 -15.36
N ALA A 399 -13.28 -0.45 -15.07
CA ALA A 399 -12.19 -0.85 -15.97
C ALA A 399 -12.70 -1.41 -17.31
N GLY A 400 -13.89 -2.03 -17.32
CA GLY A 400 -14.55 -2.46 -18.55
C GLY A 400 -15.10 -1.33 -19.43
N ARG A 401 -15.07 -0.07 -18.97
CA ARG A 401 -15.57 1.08 -19.72
C ARG A 401 -14.41 1.85 -20.37
N PRO A 402 -14.37 2.00 -21.71
CA PRO A 402 -13.23 2.64 -22.39
C PRO A 402 -12.88 4.05 -21.90
N ASP A 403 -13.89 4.82 -21.48
CA ASP A 403 -13.74 6.20 -20.99
C ASP A 403 -13.17 6.31 -19.56
N ALA A 404 -13.19 5.22 -18.79
CA ALA A 404 -12.74 5.18 -17.40
C ALA A 404 -11.60 4.19 -17.15
N ALA A 405 -11.28 3.34 -18.14
CA ALA A 405 -10.47 2.15 -17.94
C ALA A 405 -9.09 2.40 -17.32
N PRO A 406 -8.24 3.33 -17.82
CA PRO A 406 -6.90 3.50 -17.27
C PRO A 406 -6.89 3.92 -15.80
N GLU A 407 -7.73 4.88 -15.42
CA GLU A 407 -7.80 5.38 -14.04
C GLU A 407 -8.40 4.32 -13.09
N ALA A 408 -9.43 3.60 -13.55
CA ALA A 408 -10.06 2.53 -12.79
C ALA A 408 -9.11 1.35 -12.55
N LEU A 409 -8.28 1.00 -13.54
CA LEU A 409 -7.26 -0.03 -13.40
C LEU A 409 -6.19 0.37 -12.38
N VAL A 410 -5.82 1.65 -12.28
CA VAL A 410 -4.90 2.13 -11.23
C VAL A 410 -5.52 2.01 -9.85
N GLU A 411 -6.77 2.44 -9.66
CA GLU A 411 -7.47 2.27 -8.37
C GLU A 411 -7.62 0.78 -8.01
N ARG A 412 -7.94 -0.06 -8.99
CA ARG A 412 -8.01 -1.51 -8.83
C ARG A 412 -6.66 -2.11 -8.47
N ALA A 413 -5.56 -1.62 -9.03
CA ALA A 413 -4.21 -2.06 -8.70
C ALA A 413 -3.84 -1.76 -7.24
N LEU A 414 -4.17 -0.56 -6.74
CA LEU A 414 -3.95 -0.18 -5.34
C LEU A 414 -4.70 -1.12 -4.37
N LEU A 415 -5.93 -1.50 -4.71
CA LEU A 415 -6.71 -2.48 -3.94
C LEU A 415 -6.20 -3.91 -4.11
N ALA A 416 -5.82 -4.31 -5.34
CA ALA A 416 -5.24 -5.62 -5.63
C ALA A 416 -3.99 -5.86 -4.79
N ARG A 417 -3.15 -4.84 -4.64
CA ARG A 417 -1.94 -4.90 -3.82
C ARG A 417 -2.24 -5.29 -2.37
N ARG A 418 -3.37 -4.82 -1.83
CA ARG A 418 -3.83 -5.12 -0.47
C ARG A 418 -4.51 -6.49 -0.36
N LEU A 419 -5.38 -6.82 -1.32
CA LEU A 419 -6.27 -7.99 -1.26
C LEU A 419 -5.63 -9.25 -1.86
N ASP A 420 -5.06 -9.10 -3.05
CA ASP A 420 -4.69 -10.18 -3.96
C ASP A 420 -3.17 -10.41 -4.02
N GLY A 421 -2.37 -9.38 -3.71
CA GLY A 421 -0.90 -9.42 -3.71
C GLY A 421 -0.26 -8.56 -4.81
N ILE A 422 1.07 -8.54 -4.85
CA ILE A 422 1.83 -7.63 -5.73
C ILE A 422 1.70 -7.97 -7.21
N ASP A 423 1.70 -9.26 -7.57
CA ASP A 423 1.63 -9.66 -8.98
C ASP A 423 0.29 -9.25 -9.61
N ALA A 424 -0.81 -9.39 -8.87
CA ALA A 424 -2.12 -8.94 -9.30
C ALA A 424 -2.18 -7.41 -9.47
N ALA A 425 -1.58 -6.65 -8.54
CA ALA A 425 -1.49 -5.21 -8.64
C ALA A 425 -0.70 -4.78 -9.88
N ARG A 426 0.45 -5.41 -10.10
CA ARG A 426 1.30 -5.12 -11.25
C ARG A 426 0.58 -5.44 -12.57
N ALA A 427 -0.11 -6.57 -12.67
CA ALA A 427 -0.88 -6.91 -13.86
C ALA A 427 -1.91 -5.84 -14.25
N ARG A 428 -2.61 -5.25 -13.25
CA ARG A 428 -3.56 -4.15 -13.49
C ARG A 428 -2.88 -2.85 -13.93
N LEU A 429 -1.69 -2.54 -13.38
CA LEU A 429 -0.91 -1.39 -13.83
C LEU A 429 -0.37 -1.60 -15.25
N ASP A 430 0.10 -2.80 -15.58
CA ASP A 430 0.58 -3.15 -16.92
C ASP A 430 -0.56 -3.02 -17.95
N GLU A 431 -1.78 -3.42 -17.60
CA GLU A 431 -2.98 -3.20 -18.43
C GLU A 431 -3.31 -1.71 -18.58
N ALA A 432 -3.25 -0.93 -17.49
CA ALA A 432 -3.48 0.53 -17.55
C ALA A 432 -2.45 1.22 -18.46
N LEU A 433 -1.18 0.80 -18.39
CA LEU A 433 -0.08 1.33 -19.20
C LEU A 433 -0.15 0.82 -20.65
N HIS A 434 -0.74 -0.35 -20.90
CA HIS A 434 -0.99 -0.79 -22.27
C HIS A 434 -2.04 0.10 -22.95
N LEU A 435 -3.11 0.46 -22.23
CA LEU A 435 -4.15 1.37 -22.72
C LEU A 435 -3.66 2.83 -22.81
N SER A 436 -2.80 3.25 -21.88
CA SER A 436 -2.25 4.60 -21.81
C SER A 436 -0.78 4.58 -21.33
N PRO A 437 0.18 4.44 -22.25
CA PRO A 437 1.61 4.28 -21.91
C PRO A 437 2.21 5.41 -21.09
N GLY A 438 1.67 6.63 -21.26
CA GLY A 438 2.09 7.81 -20.51
C GLY A 438 1.29 8.05 -19.23
N HIS A 439 0.47 7.13 -18.73
CA HIS A 439 -0.40 7.41 -17.59
C HIS A 439 0.42 7.63 -16.30
N ALA A 440 0.61 8.89 -15.91
CA ALA A 440 1.59 9.29 -14.90
C ALA A 440 1.35 8.64 -13.52
N ARG A 441 0.10 8.44 -13.12
CA ARG A 441 -0.24 7.80 -11.84
C ARG A 441 0.02 6.28 -11.85
N ALA A 442 -0.18 5.60 -12.98
CA ALA A 442 0.18 4.19 -13.13
C ALA A 442 1.69 4.01 -13.06
N LEU A 443 2.46 4.86 -13.75
CA LEU A 443 3.92 4.88 -13.69
C LEU A 443 4.44 5.14 -12.28
N LEU A 444 3.82 6.06 -11.53
CA LEU A 444 4.11 6.30 -10.12
C LEU A 444 3.87 5.04 -9.28
N CYS A 445 2.70 4.41 -9.38
CA CYS A 445 2.37 3.21 -8.62
C CYS A 445 3.26 2.01 -8.99
N LEU A 446 3.65 1.89 -10.27
CA LEU A 446 4.61 0.88 -10.71
C LEU A 446 5.98 1.15 -10.08
N GLY A 447 6.43 2.40 -10.09
CA GLY A 447 7.66 2.81 -9.41
C GLY A 447 7.67 2.46 -7.93
N ASP A 448 6.54 2.66 -7.23
CA ASP A 448 6.38 2.26 -5.82
C ASP A 448 6.50 0.75 -5.62
N ILE A 449 5.87 -0.06 -6.47
CA ILE A 449 5.99 -1.52 -6.41
C ILE A 449 7.44 -1.95 -6.67
N GLU A 450 8.10 -1.42 -7.71
CA GLU A 450 9.48 -1.78 -8.04
C GLU A 450 10.46 -1.36 -6.93
N ARG A 451 10.26 -0.18 -6.32
CA ARG A 451 11.08 0.30 -5.19
C ARG A 451 10.99 -0.66 -4.02
N GLU A 452 9.78 -1.07 -3.67
CA GLU A 452 9.59 -1.98 -2.55
C GLU A 452 10.12 -3.40 -2.81
N LEU A 453 10.12 -3.87 -4.06
CA LEU A 453 10.77 -5.12 -4.46
C LEU A 453 12.31 -5.03 -4.52
N GLY A 454 12.88 -3.87 -4.20
CA GLY A 454 14.32 -3.63 -4.30
C GLY A 454 14.84 -3.49 -5.74
N ARG A 455 13.95 -3.31 -6.73
CA ARG A 455 14.31 -3.16 -8.15
C ARG A 455 14.52 -1.68 -8.47
N PHE A 456 15.57 -1.12 -7.88
CA PHE A 456 15.77 0.32 -7.81
C PHE A 456 15.91 1.02 -9.17
N GLU A 457 16.55 0.40 -10.15
CA GLU A 457 16.66 1.00 -11.50
C GLU A 457 15.29 1.06 -12.21
N ALA A 458 14.49 -0.01 -12.09
CA ALA A 458 13.14 -0.02 -12.65
C ALA A 458 12.24 1.02 -11.96
N ALA A 459 12.37 1.17 -10.64
CA ALA A 459 11.67 2.20 -9.88
C ALA A 459 12.06 3.61 -10.34
N ALA A 460 13.36 3.90 -10.48
CA ALA A 460 13.85 5.20 -10.94
C ALA A 460 13.34 5.52 -12.36
N ALA A 461 13.36 4.54 -13.27
CA ALA A 461 12.85 4.71 -14.62
C ALA A 461 11.35 5.03 -14.63
N ALA A 462 10.55 4.31 -13.84
CA ALA A 462 9.11 4.54 -13.75
C ALA A 462 8.79 5.93 -13.16
N TYR A 463 9.47 6.35 -12.09
CA TYR A 463 9.27 7.70 -11.52
C TYR A 463 9.68 8.82 -12.49
N ARG A 464 10.77 8.65 -13.24
CA ARG A 464 11.20 9.61 -14.26
C ARG A 464 10.19 9.69 -15.41
N ALA A 465 9.71 8.55 -15.90
CA ALA A 465 8.66 8.52 -16.92
C ALA A 465 7.35 9.17 -16.43
N ALA A 466 7.00 9.00 -15.16
CA ALA A 466 5.85 9.69 -14.55
C ALA A 466 6.02 11.22 -14.57
N LEU A 467 7.23 11.72 -14.28
CA LEU A 467 7.58 13.14 -14.35
C LEU A 467 7.65 13.68 -15.79
N GLU A 468 8.12 12.87 -16.75
CA GLU A 468 8.10 13.24 -18.18
C GLU A 468 6.67 13.43 -18.68
N SER A 469 5.76 12.53 -18.28
CA SER A 469 4.34 12.65 -18.59
C SER A 469 3.66 13.83 -17.87
N ARG A 470 3.98 14.04 -16.59
CA ARG A 470 3.43 15.12 -15.78
C ARG A 470 4.52 15.75 -14.89
N PRO A 471 5.18 16.83 -15.36
CA PRO A 471 6.28 17.47 -14.62
C PRO A 471 5.89 18.00 -13.23
N GLY A 472 4.63 18.37 -13.03
CA GLY A 472 4.10 18.83 -11.74
C GLY A 472 3.69 17.72 -10.76
N LEU A 473 4.02 16.45 -11.02
CA LEU A 473 3.64 15.33 -10.14
C LEU A 473 4.61 15.22 -8.95
N GLY A 474 4.38 16.03 -7.91
CA GLY A 474 5.21 16.05 -6.70
C GLY A 474 5.42 14.69 -6.04
N TRP A 475 4.44 13.79 -6.10
CA TRP A 475 4.54 12.42 -5.59
C TRP A 475 5.61 11.56 -6.27
N ALA A 476 5.92 11.81 -7.55
CA ALA A 476 7.01 11.09 -8.23
C ALA A 476 8.39 11.56 -7.72
N HIS A 477 8.53 12.83 -7.36
CA HIS A 477 9.73 13.32 -6.64
C HIS A 477 9.84 12.72 -5.23
N VAL A 478 8.72 12.52 -4.53
CA VAL A 478 8.71 11.77 -3.25
C VAL A 478 9.19 10.34 -3.47
N GLY A 479 8.71 9.65 -4.51
CA GLY A 479 9.17 8.31 -4.89
C GLY A 479 10.68 8.24 -5.12
N LEU A 480 11.24 9.20 -5.87
CA LEU A 480 12.69 9.32 -6.07
C LEU A 480 13.45 9.57 -4.76
N ALA A 481 12.89 10.37 -3.85
CA ALA A 481 13.51 10.60 -2.55
C ALA A 481 13.58 9.35 -1.68
N LEU A 482 12.47 8.60 -1.61
CA LEU A 482 12.41 7.32 -0.88
C LEU A 482 13.34 6.28 -1.51
N LEU A 483 13.50 6.31 -2.84
CA LEU A 483 14.43 5.44 -3.56
C LEU A 483 15.89 5.78 -3.25
N ALA A 484 16.25 7.07 -3.27
CA ALA A 484 17.59 7.54 -2.91
C ALA A 484 17.93 7.16 -1.46
N GLU A 485 16.97 7.30 -0.53
CA GLU A 485 17.13 6.84 0.84
C GLU A 485 17.39 5.32 0.92
N ALA A 486 16.62 4.51 0.20
CA ALA A 486 16.78 3.06 0.16
C ALA A 486 18.15 2.60 -0.40
N ARG A 487 18.79 3.43 -1.23
CA ARG A 487 20.16 3.25 -1.74
C ARG A 487 21.25 3.73 -0.76
N GLY A 488 20.89 4.53 0.24
CA GLY A 488 21.83 5.17 1.16
C GLY A 488 22.25 6.58 0.75
N ASP A 489 21.62 7.16 -0.26
CA ASP A 489 21.96 8.48 -0.84
C ASP A 489 21.10 9.59 -0.22
N GLY A 490 21.44 9.96 1.01
CA GLY A 490 20.66 10.95 1.76
C GLY A 490 20.58 12.32 1.08
N ASP A 491 21.63 12.77 0.37
CA ASP A 491 21.69 14.11 -0.26
C ASP A 491 20.72 14.23 -1.43
N GLU A 492 20.66 13.19 -2.26
CA GLU A 492 19.68 13.09 -3.33
C GLU A 492 18.25 13.02 -2.77
N ALA A 493 18.03 12.30 -1.66
CA ALA A 493 16.73 12.25 -1.00
C ALA A 493 16.24 13.64 -0.56
N VAL A 494 17.11 14.46 0.07
CA VAL A 494 16.78 15.84 0.45
C VAL A 494 16.50 16.71 -0.76
N SER A 495 17.31 16.58 -1.82
CA SER A 495 17.11 17.35 -3.06
C SER A 495 15.78 17.02 -3.74
N ALA A 496 15.44 15.73 -3.85
CA ALA A 496 14.18 15.27 -4.42
C ALA A 496 12.96 15.72 -3.59
N LEU A 497 13.04 15.72 -2.25
CA LEU A 497 11.96 16.27 -1.41
C LEU A 497 11.77 17.77 -1.59
N ARG A 498 12.85 18.54 -1.76
CA ARG A 498 12.74 19.98 -2.10
C ARG A 498 12.08 20.19 -3.46
N ALA A 499 12.40 19.35 -4.45
CA ALA A 499 11.73 19.36 -5.75
C ALA A 499 10.23 19.01 -5.63
N ALA A 500 9.87 18.03 -4.80
CA ALA A 500 8.48 17.68 -4.52
C ALA A 500 7.68 18.86 -3.93
N ILE A 501 8.26 19.57 -2.94
CA ILE A 501 7.65 20.77 -2.34
C ILE A 501 7.50 21.90 -3.36
N ALA A 502 8.48 22.07 -4.26
CA ALA A 502 8.42 23.08 -5.31
C ALA A 502 7.35 22.76 -6.36
N ALA A 503 7.18 21.47 -6.70
CA ALA A 503 6.19 21.00 -7.65
C ALA A 503 4.74 21.12 -7.13
N ASP A 504 4.53 20.85 -5.84
CA ASP A 504 3.24 21.02 -5.17
C ASP A 504 3.40 21.65 -3.77
N PRO A 505 3.36 23.00 -3.68
CA PRO A 505 3.43 23.69 -2.40
C PRO A 505 2.19 23.45 -1.50
N GLY A 506 1.08 22.91 -2.02
CA GLY A 506 -0.11 22.64 -1.21
C GLY A 506 0.00 21.34 -0.41
N GLU A 507 0.80 20.38 -0.88
CA GLU A 507 0.94 19.06 -0.26
C GLU A 507 1.96 19.07 0.89
N SER A 508 1.50 18.71 2.08
CA SER A 508 2.30 18.74 3.32
C SER A 508 3.20 17.51 3.51
N HIS A 509 2.91 16.39 2.85
CA HIS A 509 3.70 15.16 3.03
C HIS A 509 5.20 15.29 2.68
N PRO A 510 5.62 15.88 1.54
CA PRO A 510 7.03 16.12 1.25
C PRO A 510 7.73 16.99 2.30
N ARG A 511 7.03 17.95 2.92
CA ARG A 511 7.58 18.75 4.02
C ARG A 511 7.83 17.91 5.27
N ILE A 512 6.88 17.04 5.61
CA ILE A 512 6.99 16.12 6.75
C ILE A 512 8.19 15.18 6.55
N LEU A 513 8.32 14.58 5.36
CA LEU A 513 9.46 13.73 5.03
C LEU A 513 10.77 14.53 5.04
N LEU A 514 10.80 15.74 4.49
CA LEU A 514 12.00 16.59 4.51
C LEU A 514 12.42 16.92 5.95
N ALA A 515 11.47 17.26 6.81
CA ALA A 515 11.74 17.49 8.23
C ALA A 515 12.36 16.25 8.88
N GLN A 516 11.81 15.05 8.64
CA GLN A 516 12.40 13.81 9.13
C GLN A 516 13.83 13.62 8.63
N ARG A 517 14.12 13.90 7.35
CA ARG A 517 15.47 13.77 6.78
C ARG A 517 16.46 14.80 7.32
N LEU A 518 16.02 16.02 7.60
CA LEU A 518 16.84 17.05 8.24
C LEU A 518 17.18 16.65 9.69
N ALA A 519 16.20 16.14 10.44
CA ALA A 519 16.43 15.66 11.81
C ALA A 519 17.38 14.46 11.86
N GLU A 520 17.28 13.52 10.91
CA GLU A 520 18.24 12.41 10.78
C GLU A 520 19.69 12.89 10.52
N ARG A 521 19.87 14.09 9.95
CA ARG A 521 21.17 14.77 9.77
C ARG A 521 21.59 15.64 10.94
N GLY A 522 20.79 15.69 12.01
CA GLY A 522 21.04 16.51 13.19
C GLY A 522 20.47 17.93 13.12
N ASP A 523 19.75 18.30 12.06
CA ASP A 523 19.06 19.60 11.96
C ASP A 523 17.63 19.49 12.50
N GLY A 524 17.52 19.27 13.82
CA GLY A 524 16.24 19.16 14.52
C GLY A 524 15.45 20.48 14.53
N ASP A 525 16.14 21.62 14.60
CA ASP A 525 15.50 22.95 14.60
C ASP A 525 14.90 23.28 13.23
N GLY A 526 15.64 23.06 12.13
CA GLY A 526 15.12 23.20 10.77
C GLY A 526 13.97 22.25 10.50
N ALA A 527 14.05 21.01 11.00
CA ALA A 527 12.97 20.04 10.92
C ALA A 527 11.70 20.51 11.64
N ARG A 528 11.82 21.01 12.87
CA ARG A 528 10.70 21.59 13.62
C ARG A 528 10.09 22.80 12.93
N ALA A 529 10.92 23.68 12.36
CA ALA A 529 10.45 24.85 11.64
C ALA A 529 9.63 24.46 10.39
N LEU A 530 10.03 23.42 9.66
CA LEU A 530 9.26 22.88 8.54
C LEU A 530 7.90 22.33 8.99
N LEU A 531 7.86 21.58 10.10
CA LEU A 531 6.61 21.03 10.63
C LEU A 531 5.67 22.10 11.19
N ALA A 532 6.20 23.20 11.74
CA ALA A 532 5.40 24.34 12.19
C ALA A 532 4.63 25.02 11.03
N GLY A 533 5.07 24.83 9.78
CA GLY A 533 4.37 25.28 8.58
C GLY A 533 3.15 24.42 8.20
N VAL A 534 2.93 23.27 8.85
CA VAL A 534 1.74 22.43 8.63
C VAL A 534 0.60 22.98 9.49
N ALA A 535 -0.43 23.52 8.84
CA ALA A 535 -1.55 24.15 9.54
C ALA A 535 -2.31 23.12 10.39
N PRO A 536 -2.88 23.50 11.55
CA PRO A 536 -3.55 22.51 12.39
C PRO A 536 -4.85 21.92 11.83
N GLY A 537 -5.43 22.56 10.80
CA GLY A 537 -6.55 22.04 10.02
C GLY A 537 -6.14 21.27 8.76
N ASP A 538 -4.83 21.11 8.52
CA ASP A 538 -4.30 20.30 7.42
C ASP A 538 -4.67 18.81 7.63
N PRO A 539 -5.11 18.08 6.60
CA PRO A 539 -5.42 16.65 6.70
C PRO A 539 -4.27 15.78 7.27
N ARG A 540 -3.02 16.24 7.15
CA ARG A 540 -1.80 15.59 7.63
C ARG A 540 -1.24 16.19 8.92
N ALA A 541 -2.00 17.06 9.62
CA ALA A 541 -1.54 17.64 10.88
C ALA A 541 -1.23 16.58 11.95
N ALA A 542 -2.00 15.47 11.98
CA ALA A 542 -1.72 14.32 12.84
C ALA A 542 -0.38 13.63 12.49
N GLU A 543 -0.11 13.44 11.19
CA GLU A 543 1.15 12.86 10.69
C GLU A 543 2.34 13.77 11.02
N ALA A 544 2.18 15.09 10.89
CA ALA A 544 3.19 16.07 11.28
C ALA A 544 3.48 16.03 12.79
N ALA A 545 2.47 15.84 13.64
CA ALA A 545 2.66 15.69 15.08
C ALA A 545 3.42 14.40 15.45
N LEU A 546 3.14 13.29 14.78
CA LEU A 546 3.91 12.04 14.92
C LEU A 546 5.38 12.24 14.48
N ALA A 547 5.60 12.93 13.37
CA ALA A 547 6.94 13.28 12.92
C ALA A 547 7.67 14.19 13.91
N LEU A 548 6.97 15.18 14.49
CA LEU A 548 7.52 16.06 15.51
C LEU A 548 7.96 15.28 16.74
N ALA A 549 7.13 14.36 17.24
CA ALA A 549 7.49 13.49 18.35
C ALA A 549 8.73 12.63 18.05
N ARG A 550 8.82 12.09 16.82
CA ARG A 550 10.00 11.35 16.37
C ARG A 550 11.26 12.22 16.35
N ILE A 551 11.15 13.49 15.96
CA ILE A 551 12.27 14.44 15.96
C ILE A 551 12.74 14.72 17.39
N TRP A 552 11.82 15.00 18.33
CA TRP A 552 12.17 15.14 19.76
C TRP A 552 12.89 13.91 20.30
N ARG A 553 12.42 12.72 19.92
CA ARG A 553 13.07 11.45 20.27
C ARG A 553 14.48 11.33 19.68
N LEU A 554 14.70 11.73 18.42
CA LEU A 554 16.03 11.73 17.79
C LEU A 554 17.00 12.72 18.46
N ASP A 555 16.48 13.83 18.97
CA ASP A 555 17.24 14.81 19.77
C ASP A 555 17.50 14.33 21.21
N GLY A 556 16.94 13.17 21.60
CA GLY A 556 17.13 12.55 22.91
C GLY A 556 16.12 12.99 23.97
N ASP A 557 15.14 13.84 23.64
CA ASP A 557 14.07 14.26 24.56
C ASP A 557 12.83 13.37 24.40
N GLY A 558 12.90 12.17 24.96
CA GLY A 558 11.77 11.23 24.97
C GLY A 558 10.57 11.71 25.81
N ALA A 559 10.80 12.52 26.85
CA ALA A 559 9.72 13.14 27.61
C ALA A 559 8.98 14.20 26.77
N GLY A 560 9.72 14.99 25.97
CA GLY A 560 9.16 15.91 24.98
C GLY A 560 8.38 15.19 23.89
N ALA A 561 8.93 14.10 23.36
CA ALA A 561 8.23 13.24 22.42
C ALA A 561 6.89 12.74 22.99
N LEU A 562 6.89 12.25 24.25
CA LEU A 562 5.67 11.79 24.91
C LEU A 562 4.66 12.92 25.08
N ARG A 563 5.08 14.12 25.53
CA ARG A 563 4.18 15.28 25.66
C ARG A 563 3.50 15.65 24.34
N VAL A 564 4.26 15.65 23.23
CA VAL A 564 3.73 15.93 21.89
C VAL A 564 2.71 14.86 21.47
N LEU A 565 3.01 13.58 21.73
CA LEU A 565 2.13 12.46 21.41
C LEU A 565 0.84 12.48 22.23
N GLU A 566 0.91 12.77 23.53
CA GLU A 566 -0.27 12.91 24.38
C GLU A 566 -1.16 14.08 23.96
N ASP A 567 -0.56 15.20 23.52
CA ASP A 567 -1.30 16.32 22.98
C ASP A 567 -1.98 15.99 21.64
N ALA A 568 -1.24 15.34 20.75
CA ALA A 568 -1.77 14.84 19.49
C ALA A 568 -2.93 13.85 19.72
N ALA A 569 -2.81 12.95 20.70
CA ALA A 569 -3.84 11.97 21.03
C ALA A 569 -5.12 12.64 21.58
N ARG A 570 -4.99 13.74 22.33
CA ARG A 570 -6.15 14.54 22.77
C ARG A 570 -6.82 15.29 21.61
N ARG A 571 -6.01 15.76 20.65
CA ARG A 571 -6.49 16.56 19.51
C ARG A 571 -7.13 15.72 18.42
N TRP A 572 -6.61 14.52 18.18
CA TRP A 572 -7.10 13.57 17.17
C TRP A 572 -7.38 12.21 17.82
N PRO A 573 -8.39 12.13 18.71
CA PRO A 573 -8.69 10.91 19.47
C PRO A 573 -9.12 9.72 18.58
N ASP A 574 -9.58 9.99 17.36
CA ASP A 574 -10.05 8.98 16.40
C ASP A 574 -8.93 8.52 15.44
N ARG A 575 -7.66 8.78 15.78
CA ARG A 575 -6.47 8.34 15.02
C ARG A 575 -5.70 7.30 15.83
N PRO A 576 -5.92 6.00 15.59
CA PRO A 576 -5.35 4.94 16.41
C PRO A 576 -3.83 4.87 16.31
N GLU A 577 -3.23 5.36 15.21
CA GLU A 577 -1.78 5.42 15.04
C GLU A 577 -1.12 6.29 16.10
N ILE A 578 -1.80 7.35 16.56
CA ILE A 578 -1.28 8.22 17.62
C ILE A 578 -1.30 7.49 18.96
N ALA A 579 -2.40 6.82 19.31
CA ALA A 579 -2.48 6.02 20.53
C ALA A 579 -1.39 4.94 20.58
N VAL A 580 -1.10 4.29 19.43
CA VAL A 580 0.00 3.33 19.30
C VAL A 580 1.35 3.98 19.59
N GLU A 581 1.71 5.07 18.91
CA GLU A 581 3.00 5.73 19.10
C GLU A 581 3.14 6.32 20.52
N THR A 582 2.05 6.86 21.10
CA THR A 582 2.01 7.30 22.50
C THR A 582 2.29 6.15 23.46
N ALA A 583 1.65 5.00 23.25
CA ALA A 583 1.88 3.82 24.08
C ALA A 583 3.32 3.29 23.94
N GLU A 584 3.87 3.27 22.74
CA GLU A 584 5.26 2.86 22.50
C GLU A 584 6.28 3.82 23.11
N GLU A 585 6.02 5.14 23.05
CA GLU A 585 6.83 6.12 23.76
C GLU A 585 6.71 5.95 25.27
N ALA A 586 5.51 5.79 25.81
CA ALA A 586 5.29 5.55 27.23
C ALA A 586 6.04 4.29 27.73
N LEU A 587 6.06 3.20 26.95
CA LEU A 587 6.86 2.02 27.25
C LEU A 587 8.36 2.32 27.28
N ARG A 588 8.87 3.08 26.31
CA ARG A 588 10.27 3.51 26.27
C ARG A 588 10.63 4.43 27.45
N GLN A 589 9.68 5.19 27.96
CA GLN A 589 9.82 5.99 29.18
C GLN A 589 9.61 5.19 30.48
N GLY A 590 9.44 3.87 30.41
CA GLY A 590 9.24 3.01 31.58
C GLY A 590 7.87 3.17 32.24
N GLN A 591 6.84 3.59 31.49
CA GLN A 591 5.47 3.81 31.96
C GLN A 591 4.49 2.80 31.35
N PRO A 592 4.57 1.49 31.71
CA PRO A 592 3.78 0.45 31.06
C PRO A 592 2.27 0.51 31.35
N GLU A 593 1.88 1.02 32.52
CA GLU A 593 0.45 1.23 32.83
C GLU A 593 -0.14 2.37 31.99
N ALA A 594 0.63 3.44 31.78
CA ALA A 594 0.23 4.52 30.87
C ALA A 594 0.13 4.01 29.42
N ALA A 595 1.06 3.15 28.99
CA ALA A 595 0.98 2.54 27.68
C ALA A 595 -0.30 1.70 27.48
N LEU A 596 -0.66 0.86 28.46
CA LEU A 596 -1.91 0.12 28.44
C LEU A 596 -3.14 1.02 28.41
N ALA A 597 -3.11 2.11 29.19
CA ALA A 597 -4.19 3.09 29.20
C ALA A 597 -4.37 3.74 27.82
N TRP A 598 -3.28 4.16 27.18
CA TRP A 598 -3.33 4.76 25.84
C TRP A 598 -3.83 3.80 24.76
N LEU A 599 -3.41 2.53 24.78
CA LEU A 599 -3.96 1.52 23.88
C LEU A 599 -5.47 1.31 24.11
N SER A 600 -5.91 1.27 25.37
CA SER A 600 -7.32 1.11 25.73
C SER A 600 -8.17 2.33 25.30
N VAL A 601 -7.61 3.54 25.39
CA VAL A 601 -8.26 4.77 24.88
C VAL A 601 -8.44 4.70 23.37
N GLY A 602 -7.41 4.26 22.63
CA GLY A 602 -7.51 4.07 21.18
C GLY A 602 -8.62 3.09 20.79
N GLU A 603 -8.76 1.99 21.52
CA GLU A 603 -9.82 0.99 21.28
C GLU A 603 -11.22 1.51 21.61
N ALA A 604 -11.39 2.18 22.75
CA ALA A 604 -12.68 2.68 23.20
C ALA A 604 -13.27 3.75 22.27
N ARG A 605 -12.42 4.46 21.51
CA ARG A 605 -12.83 5.49 20.54
C ARG A 605 -13.15 4.95 19.15
N HIS A 606 -12.93 3.66 18.91
CA HIS A 606 -13.38 2.95 17.72
C HIS A 606 -14.35 1.80 18.05
N PRO A 607 -15.53 2.10 18.67
CA PRO A 607 -16.53 1.08 18.98
C PRO A 607 -17.11 0.51 17.67
N GLY A 608 -16.71 -0.72 17.34
CA GLY A 608 -17.01 -1.39 16.06
C GLY A 608 -15.75 -1.92 15.35
N HIS A 609 -14.57 -1.46 15.76
CA HIS A 609 -13.27 -1.88 15.21
C HIS A 609 -12.27 -2.34 16.31
N PRO A 610 -12.64 -3.26 17.24
CA PRO A 610 -11.72 -3.77 18.27
C PRO A 610 -10.47 -4.49 17.70
N GLY A 611 -10.37 -4.65 16.37
CA GLY A 611 -9.23 -5.23 15.67
C GLY A 611 -8.47 -4.28 14.74
N HIS A 612 -8.30 -2.99 15.07
CA HIS A 612 -7.38 -2.17 14.27
C HIS A 612 -5.95 -2.77 14.32
N PRO A 613 -5.34 -3.11 13.17
CA PRO A 613 -4.11 -3.91 13.13
C PRO A 613 -2.96 -3.26 13.88
N GLY A 614 -2.81 -1.93 13.82
CA GLY A 614 -1.75 -1.23 14.56
C GLY A 614 -1.86 -1.34 16.09
N LEU A 615 -3.09 -1.36 16.63
CA LEU A 615 -3.32 -1.50 18.07
C LEU A 615 -3.06 -2.95 18.52
N LEU A 616 -3.51 -3.93 17.72
CA LEU A 616 -3.22 -5.34 17.94
C LEU A 616 -1.72 -5.64 17.92
N GLU A 617 -0.99 -5.09 16.95
CA GLU A 617 0.47 -5.21 16.85
C GLU A 617 1.17 -4.62 18.08
N ALA A 618 0.73 -3.45 18.56
CA ALA A 618 1.29 -2.82 19.75
C ALA A 618 1.04 -3.66 21.02
N ARG A 619 -0.17 -4.22 21.18
CA ARG A 619 -0.47 -5.19 22.25
C ARG A 619 0.37 -6.45 22.14
N ALA A 620 0.57 -6.97 20.93
CA ALA A 620 1.40 -8.16 20.71
C ALA A 620 2.86 -7.90 21.12
N ARG A 621 3.42 -6.73 20.79
CA ARG A 621 4.75 -6.30 21.26
C ARG A 621 4.82 -6.16 22.78
N LEU A 622 3.75 -5.69 23.42
CA LEU A 622 3.66 -5.63 24.89
C LEU A 622 3.60 -7.03 25.51
N ALA A 623 2.85 -7.97 24.90
CA ALA A 623 2.80 -9.37 25.31
C ALA A 623 4.19 -10.03 25.21
N LEU A 624 4.91 -9.83 24.11
CA LEU A 624 6.30 -10.26 23.97
C LEU A 624 7.21 -9.65 25.06
N SER A 625 7.00 -8.37 25.42
CA SER A 625 7.76 -7.73 26.49
C SER A 625 7.54 -8.38 27.86
N ARG A 626 6.37 -9.00 28.06
CA ARG A 626 5.97 -9.76 29.26
C ARG A 626 6.31 -11.26 29.19
N ASP A 627 7.06 -11.69 28.17
CA ASP A 627 7.34 -13.10 27.87
C ASP A 627 6.07 -13.96 27.61
N ASP A 628 4.96 -13.34 27.18
CA ASP A 628 3.71 -14.03 26.81
C ASP A 628 3.65 -14.28 25.28
N LEU A 629 4.28 -15.38 24.87
CA LEU A 629 4.43 -15.74 23.46
C LEU A 629 3.11 -16.17 22.81
N GLU A 630 2.24 -16.87 23.54
CA GLU A 630 0.95 -17.35 23.01
C GLU A 630 0.00 -16.17 22.73
N ALA A 631 -0.11 -15.22 23.67
CA ALA A 631 -0.91 -14.02 23.46
C ALA A 631 -0.37 -13.18 22.29
N ALA A 632 0.96 -13.06 22.16
CA ALA A 632 1.57 -12.34 21.05
C ALA A 632 1.24 -12.99 19.69
N VAL A 633 1.30 -14.33 19.59
CA VAL A 633 0.95 -15.05 18.37
C VAL A 633 -0.52 -14.81 18.00
N ALA A 634 -1.45 -14.95 18.96
CA ALA A 634 -2.87 -14.72 18.71
C ALA A 634 -3.13 -13.28 18.21
N LEU A 635 -2.54 -12.28 18.86
CA LEU A 635 -2.73 -10.87 18.49
C LEU A 635 -2.12 -10.53 17.11
N PHE A 636 -0.96 -11.10 16.75
CA PHE A 636 -0.41 -10.91 15.41
C PHE A 636 -1.23 -11.62 14.32
N ASP A 637 -1.84 -12.77 14.63
CA ASP A 637 -2.73 -13.49 13.70
C ASP A 637 -4.03 -12.70 13.45
N GLU A 638 -4.62 -12.15 14.52
CA GLU A 638 -5.75 -11.21 14.42
C GLU A 638 -5.37 -9.95 13.61
N ALA A 639 -4.17 -9.39 13.83
CA ALA A 639 -3.70 -8.22 13.09
C ALA A 639 -3.48 -8.52 11.60
N ALA A 640 -2.94 -9.69 11.27
CA ALA A 640 -2.75 -10.14 9.89
C ALA A 640 -4.09 -10.35 9.18
N THR A 641 -5.09 -10.85 9.90
CA THR A 641 -6.45 -11.06 9.38
C THR A 641 -7.18 -9.74 9.17
N ALA A 642 -7.03 -8.79 10.10
CA ALA A 642 -7.66 -7.47 10.02
C ALA A 642 -7.13 -6.62 8.87
N ASP A 643 -5.84 -6.76 8.53
CA ASP A 643 -5.24 -6.12 7.36
C ASP A 643 -4.28 -7.05 6.62
N PRO A 644 -4.81 -7.83 5.65
CA PRO A 644 -4.00 -8.71 4.82
C PRO A 644 -2.95 -8.00 3.95
N GLY A 645 -3.00 -6.67 3.83
CA GLY A 645 -2.02 -5.86 3.10
C GLY A 645 -0.82 -5.43 3.95
N ARG A 646 -0.80 -5.72 5.26
CA ARG A 646 0.33 -5.40 6.14
C ARG A 646 1.35 -6.53 6.20
N LEU A 647 2.61 -6.20 5.90
CA LEU A 647 3.74 -7.14 5.95
C LEU A 647 4.22 -7.47 7.37
N GLY A 648 4.08 -6.53 8.32
CA GLY A 648 4.63 -6.64 9.67
C GLY A 648 4.15 -7.87 10.46
N PRO A 649 2.83 -8.04 10.65
CA PRO A 649 2.28 -9.17 11.39
C PRO A 649 2.71 -10.56 10.87
N PRO A 650 2.61 -10.90 9.57
CA PRO A 650 3.01 -12.22 9.10
C PRO A 650 4.53 -12.46 9.21
N LEU A 651 5.38 -11.43 9.03
CA LEU A 651 6.82 -11.56 9.30
C LEU A 651 7.09 -11.90 10.77
N MET A 652 6.36 -11.29 11.70
CA MET A 652 6.51 -11.60 13.11
C MET A 652 6.04 -13.02 13.42
N LEU A 653 4.90 -13.46 12.89
CA LEU A 653 4.43 -14.83 13.06
C LEU A 653 5.43 -15.88 12.57
N ALA A 654 6.11 -15.63 11.45
CA ALA A 654 7.18 -16.51 10.96
C ALA A 654 8.35 -16.61 11.96
N ARG A 655 8.79 -15.48 12.53
CA ARG A 655 9.84 -15.46 13.55
C ARG A 655 9.40 -16.15 14.85
N LEU A 656 8.17 -15.91 15.31
CA LEU A 656 7.63 -16.53 16.52
C LEU A 656 7.48 -18.06 16.35
N ALA A 657 7.14 -18.55 15.15
CA ALA A 657 7.13 -19.99 14.86
C ALA A 657 8.52 -20.62 15.07
N ALA A 658 9.59 -19.97 14.60
CA ALA A 658 10.96 -20.44 14.86
C ALA A 658 11.31 -20.41 16.35
N MET A 659 10.90 -19.36 17.08
CA MET A 659 11.09 -19.26 18.53
C MET A 659 10.34 -20.34 19.32
N ARG A 660 9.22 -20.85 18.79
CA ARG A 660 8.45 -21.97 19.34
C ARG A 660 9.04 -23.35 19.00
N GLY A 661 10.18 -23.40 18.32
CA GLY A 661 10.82 -24.66 17.91
C GLY A 661 10.20 -25.29 16.67
N ASP A 662 9.46 -24.53 15.85
CA ASP A 662 8.89 -24.98 14.57
C ASP A 662 9.55 -24.26 13.38
N PRO A 663 10.81 -24.60 13.05
CA PRO A 663 11.53 -23.96 11.95
C PRO A 663 10.93 -24.28 10.57
N ALA A 664 10.23 -25.41 10.42
CA ALA A 664 9.60 -25.78 9.16
C ALA A 664 8.42 -24.83 8.85
N SER A 665 7.53 -24.60 9.82
CA SER A 665 6.45 -23.63 9.71
C SER A 665 6.97 -22.20 9.50
N ALA A 666 8.03 -21.81 10.21
CA ALA A 666 8.66 -20.50 10.02
C ALA A 666 9.10 -20.26 8.57
N LEU A 667 9.76 -21.24 7.96
CA LEU A 667 10.27 -21.12 6.59
C LEU A 667 9.15 -21.17 5.54
N GLY A 668 8.13 -22.03 5.73
CA GLY A 668 6.94 -22.03 4.86
C GLY A 668 6.15 -20.72 4.93
N ARG A 669 6.09 -20.08 6.12
CA ARG A 669 5.50 -18.74 6.26
C ARG A 669 6.28 -17.70 5.46
N PHE A 670 7.61 -17.71 5.49
CA PHE A 670 8.40 -16.78 4.65
C PHE A 670 8.14 -16.97 3.15
N GLU A 671 7.91 -18.19 2.67
CA GLU A 671 7.54 -18.45 1.26
C GLU A 671 6.16 -17.91 0.92
N THR A 672 5.18 -18.08 1.82
CA THR A 672 3.83 -17.53 1.66
C THR A 672 3.87 -15.99 1.63
N ILE A 673 4.72 -15.39 2.47
CA ILE A 673 4.93 -13.94 2.49
C ILE A 673 5.57 -13.48 1.18
N ALA A 674 6.57 -14.21 0.66
CA ALA A 674 7.21 -13.90 -0.63
C ALA A 674 6.19 -13.95 -1.79
N GLN A 675 5.28 -14.91 -1.80
CA GLN A 675 4.25 -15.02 -2.84
C GLN A 675 3.27 -13.84 -2.81
N ARG A 676 2.89 -13.37 -1.62
CA ARG A 676 1.92 -12.27 -1.46
C ARG A 676 2.54 -10.89 -1.66
N PHE A 677 3.69 -10.66 -1.04
CA PHE A 677 4.37 -9.35 -0.94
C PHE A 677 5.61 -9.22 -1.83
N GLY A 678 5.90 -10.23 -2.64
CA GLY A 678 7.11 -10.32 -3.43
C GLY A 678 8.38 -10.49 -2.58
N GLU A 679 9.49 -10.74 -3.27
CA GLU A 679 10.82 -10.75 -2.66
C GLU A 679 11.29 -9.31 -2.40
N ARG A 680 11.42 -8.94 -1.12
CA ARG A 680 11.79 -7.58 -0.69
C ARG A 680 12.79 -7.57 0.48
N PRO A 681 13.53 -6.47 0.70
CA PRO A 681 14.62 -6.42 1.69
C PRO A 681 14.20 -6.79 3.12
N GLU A 682 13.01 -6.39 3.57
CA GLU A 682 12.51 -6.66 4.92
C GLU A 682 12.26 -8.16 5.14
N LEU A 683 11.72 -8.83 4.13
CA LEU A 683 11.54 -10.29 4.12
C LEU A 683 12.89 -11.00 4.12
N THR A 684 13.83 -10.54 3.27
CA THR A 684 15.20 -11.09 3.21
C THR A 684 15.84 -11.02 4.59
N LEU A 685 15.81 -9.83 5.22
CA LEU A 685 16.38 -9.60 6.55
C LEU A 685 15.75 -10.53 7.60
N ALA A 686 14.43 -10.65 7.62
CA ALA A 686 13.74 -11.53 8.56
C ALA A 686 14.07 -13.01 8.36
N ARG A 687 14.04 -13.49 7.10
CA ARG A 687 14.30 -14.88 6.75
C ARG A 687 15.75 -15.26 7.03
N ALA A 688 16.70 -14.43 6.58
CA ALA A 688 18.12 -14.68 6.77
C ALA A 688 18.51 -14.64 8.25
N GLU A 689 17.96 -13.71 9.03
CA GLU A 689 18.19 -13.64 10.48
C GLU A 689 17.64 -14.89 11.19
N THR A 690 16.44 -15.36 10.83
CA THR A 690 15.90 -16.62 11.37
C THR A 690 16.76 -17.82 10.97
N LEU A 691 17.20 -17.92 9.72
CA LEU A 691 18.11 -18.98 9.27
C LEU A 691 19.45 -18.95 10.03
N ARG A 692 20.00 -17.75 10.26
CA ARG A 692 21.21 -17.53 11.03
C ARG A 692 21.06 -18.06 12.45
N GLN A 693 19.98 -17.68 13.13
CA GLN A 693 19.66 -18.13 14.49
C GLN A 693 19.43 -19.65 14.57
N LEU A 694 18.95 -20.29 13.51
CA LEU A 694 18.79 -21.75 13.41
C LEU A 694 20.10 -22.49 13.04
N GLY A 695 21.23 -21.77 12.95
CA GLY A 695 22.52 -22.30 12.54
C GLY A 695 22.63 -22.65 11.05
N ARG A 696 21.68 -22.20 10.21
CA ARG A 696 21.67 -22.43 8.74
C ARG A 696 22.42 -21.31 8.02
N ILE A 697 23.66 -21.05 8.44
CA ILE A 697 24.46 -19.87 8.04
C ILE A 697 24.63 -19.73 6.53
N ALA A 698 24.95 -20.84 5.84
CA ALA A 698 25.14 -20.83 4.39
C ALA A 698 23.87 -20.46 3.61
N GLU A 699 22.69 -20.74 4.18
CA GLU A 699 21.41 -20.42 3.55
C GLU A 699 21.04 -18.96 3.80
N ALA A 700 21.30 -18.47 5.01
CA ALA A 700 21.16 -17.05 5.33
C ALA A 700 22.00 -16.17 4.39
N GLU A 701 23.24 -16.56 4.11
CA GLU A 701 24.09 -15.83 3.17
C GLU A 701 23.62 -15.90 1.73
N ARG A 702 23.10 -17.03 1.26
CA ARG A 702 22.48 -17.09 -0.07
C ARG A 702 21.32 -16.12 -0.18
N CYS A 703 20.46 -16.04 0.85
CA CYS A 703 19.39 -15.04 0.88
C CYS A 703 19.94 -13.61 0.78
N PHE A 704 21.03 -13.30 1.49
CA PHE A 704 21.67 -12.00 1.38
C PHE A 704 22.29 -11.74 0.00
N ASP A 705 23.01 -12.70 -0.57
CA ASP A 705 23.65 -12.59 -1.88
C ASP A 705 22.62 -12.37 -3.00
N GLU A 706 21.52 -13.13 -2.98
CA GLU A 706 20.43 -12.99 -3.94
C GLU A 706 19.76 -11.62 -3.87
N SER A 707 19.61 -11.07 -2.67
CA SER A 707 19.03 -9.73 -2.46
C SER A 707 20.00 -8.63 -2.90
N LEU A 708 21.28 -8.73 -2.51
CA LEU A 708 22.33 -7.78 -2.86
C LEU A 708 22.67 -7.78 -4.36
N ALA A 709 22.46 -8.90 -5.05
CA ALA A 709 22.58 -8.99 -6.51
C ALA A 709 21.50 -8.17 -7.25
N ARG A 710 20.32 -7.96 -6.64
CA ARG A 710 19.25 -7.12 -7.21
C ARG A 710 19.51 -5.64 -6.93
N ALA A 711 19.85 -5.32 -5.68
CA ALA A 711 20.25 -3.98 -5.28
C ALA A 711 21.09 -4.01 -4.00
N ARG A 712 22.10 -3.15 -3.95
CA ARG A 712 22.95 -2.98 -2.77
C ARG A 712 22.24 -2.12 -1.72
N VAL A 713 21.33 -2.75 -0.98
CA VAL A 713 20.59 -2.10 0.14
C VAL A 713 21.48 -2.05 1.39
N PRO A 714 21.69 -0.87 2.02
CA PRO A 714 22.59 -0.77 3.18
C PRO A 714 22.24 -1.69 4.35
N ALA A 715 20.96 -1.76 4.73
CA ALA A 715 20.51 -2.64 5.81
C ALA A 715 20.81 -4.12 5.54
N VAL A 716 20.65 -4.58 4.28
CA VAL A 716 20.94 -5.95 3.86
C VAL A 716 22.44 -6.21 3.87
N ALA A 717 23.25 -5.27 3.37
CA ALA A 717 24.71 -5.39 3.36
C ALA A 717 25.30 -5.47 4.77
N ILE A 718 24.78 -4.65 5.70
CA ILE A 718 25.19 -4.66 7.11
C ILE A 718 24.82 -5.99 7.77
N ALA A 719 23.59 -6.48 7.57
CA ALA A 719 23.15 -7.77 8.10
C ALA A 719 23.96 -8.95 7.53
N ALA A 720 24.26 -8.90 6.23
CA ALA A 720 25.13 -9.87 5.56
C ALA A 720 26.56 -9.86 6.13
N ALA A 721 27.10 -8.68 6.45
CA ALA A 721 28.41 -8.56 7.09
C ALA A 721 28.40 -9.15 8.50
N LEU A 722 27.36 -8.90 9.31
CA LEU A 722 27.20 -9.51 10.63
C LEU A 722 27.13 -11.05 10.55
N ALA A 723 26.36 -11.59 9.60
CA ALA A 723 26.31 -13.03 9.34
C ALA A 723 27.66 -13.59 8.87
N ALA A 724 28.41 -12.84 8.06
CA ALA A 724 29.75 -13.22 7.65
C ALA A 724 30.75 -13.21 8.83
N ILE A 725 30.65 -12.25 9.76
CA ILE A 725 31.47 -12.21 10.99
C ILE A 725 31.21 -13.44 11.86
N GLU A 726 29.94 -13.81 12.03
CA GLU A 726 29.57 -15.02 12.78
C GLU A 726 30.00 -16.30 12.07
N GLY A 727 29.90 -16.35 10.75
CA GLY A 727 30.49 -17.43 9.94
C GLY A 727 32.00 -17.32 9.76
N ALA A 728 32.68 -16.46 10.54
CA ALA A 728 34.11 -16.21 10.56
C ALA A 728 34.77 -15.93 9.19
N ARG A 729 34.06 -15.22 8.32
CA ARG A 729 34.51 -14.73 7.01
C ARG A 729 34.77 -13.24 7.04
N LEU A 730 35.74 -12.84 7.85
CA LEU A 730 36.08 -11.43 8.08
C LEU A 730 36.39 -10.66 6.78
N PRO A 731 37.14 -11.20 5.79
CA PRO A 731 37.39 -10.49 4.53
C PRO A 731 36.12 -10.18 3.74
N ARG A 732 35.14 -11.08 3.78
CA ARG A 732 33.83 -10.86 3.15
C ARG A 732 33.03 -9.79 3.89
N ALA A 733 33.03 -9.83 5.22
CA ALA A 733 32.39 -8.79 6.03
C ALA A 733 32.99 -7.40 5.75
N GLU A 734 34.31 -7.31 5.68
CA GLU A 734 35.01 -6.07 5.34
C GLU A 734 34.63 -5.57 3.94
N ALA A 735 34.60 -6.46 2.94
CA ALA A 735 34.19 -6.11 1.57
C ALA A 735 32.75 -5.58 1.50
N LEU A 736 31.82 -6.17 2.26
CA LEU A 736 30.42 -5.73 2.31
C LEU A 736 30.27 -4.33 2.92
N LEU A 737 31.03 -4.02 3.97
CA LEU A 737 30.99 -2.75 4.70
C LEU A 737 31.84 -1.65 4.03
N SER A 738 32.78 -2.02 3.17
CA SER A 738 33.67 -1.08 2.49
C SER A 738 32.92 -0.25 1.44
N GLY A 739 33.11 1.07 1.49
CA GLY A 739 32.43 2.02 0.59
C GLY A 739 30.90 2.06 0.74
N LEU A 740 30.33 1.48 1.79
CA LEU A 740 28.89 1.50 2.02
C LEU A 740 28.46 2.89 2.54
N THR A 741 27.51 3.51 1.84
CA THR A 741 26.87 4.76 2.25
C THR A 741 25.54 4.47 2.95
N THR A 742 25.12 5.38 3.82
CA THR A 742 23.89 5.26 4.62
C THR A 742 23.16 6.61 4.63
N ALA A 743 21.84 6.57 4.43
CA ALA A 743 21.02 7.79 4.37
C ALA A 743 20.47 8.20 5.74
N THR A 744 20.30 7.24 6.66
CA THR A 744 19.65 7.45 7.96
C THR A 744 20.66 7.36 9.10
N ARG A 745 20.35 8.01 10.23
CA ARG A 745 21.16 7.94 11.45
C ARG A 745 21.17 6.51 11.99
N ALA A 746 20.04 5.81 11.90
CA ALA A 746 19.90 4.42 12.30
C ALA A 746 20.80 3.47 11.49
N ASP A 747 20.83 3.59 10.16
CA ASP A 747 21.70 2.74 9.33
C ASP A 747 23.18 3.08 9.51
N THR A 748 23.50 4.37 9.69
CA THR A 748 24.87 4.79 10.05
C THR A 748 25.30 4.19 11.38
N ALA A 749 24.41 4.17 12.39
CA ALA A 749 24.67 3.52 13.67
C ALA A 749 24.89 2.01 13.51
N ARG A 750 24.06 1.33 12.72
CA ARG A 750 24.21 -0.10 12.40
C ARG A 750 25.51 -0.41 11.66
N LEU A 751 25.96 0.48 10.77
CA LEU A 751 27.23 0.36 10.07
C LEU A 751 28.42 0.44 11.03
N HIS A 752 28.44 1.45 11.90
CA HIS A 752 29.44 1.56 12.98
C HIS A 752 29.39 0.35 13.90
N PHE A 753 28.20 -0.11 14.26
CA PHE A 753 28.03 -1.32 15.04
C PHE A 753 28.66 -2.55 14.36
N ALA A 754 28.39 -2.78 13.07
CA ALA A 754 28.98 -3.91 12.35
C ALA A 754 30.50 -3.81 12.22
N ARG A 755 31.05 -2.59 12.05
CA ARG A 755 32.50 -2.36 12.08
C ARG A 755 33.09 -2.63 13.46
N ALA A 756 32.39 -2.29 14.54
CA ALA A 756 32.81 -2.63 15.89
C ALA A 756 32.87 -4.15 16.10
N GLN A 757 31.85 -4.88 15.63
CA GLN A 757 31.83 -6.34 15.69
C GLN A 757 32.94 -6.98 14.84
N LEU A 758 33.23 -6.43 13.65
CA LEU A 758 34.31 -6.88 12.79
C LEU A 758 35.68 -6.69 13.48
N ALA A 759 35.91 -5.51 14.07
CA ALA A 759 37.13 -5.21 14.80
C ALA A 759 37.29 -6.13 16.04
N ALA A 760 36.23 -6.33 16.82
CA ALA A 760 36.23 -7.24 17.96
C ALA A 760 36.52 -8.69 17.54
N ALA A 761 35.95 -9.17 16.42
CA ALA A 761 36.23 -10.50 15.88
C ALA A 761 37.68 -10.65 15.38
N GLY A 762 38.32 -9.56 14.99
CA GLY A 762 39.75 -9.48 14.66
C GLY A 762 40.66 -9.21 15.86
N TRP A 763 40.13 -9.23 17.09
CA TRP A 763 40.85 -8.89 18.33
C TRP A 763 41.41 -7.45 18.36
N ASP A 764 40.82 -6.49 17.65
CA ASP A 764 41.14 -5.05 17.70
C ASP A 764 40.08 -4.32 18.55
N PHE A 765 40.29 -4.32 19.87
CA PHE A 765 39.31 -3.75 20.80
C PHE A 765 39.35 -2.22 20.87
N ASP A 766 40.47 -1.58 20.51
CA ASP A 766 40.55 -0.12 20.46
C ASP A 766 39.66 0.43 19.34
N ARG A 767 39.75 -0.17 18.14
CA ARG A 767 38.85 0.14 17.03
C ARG A 767 37.41 -0.25 17.34
N ALA A 768 37.18 -1.40 17.97
CA ALA A 768 35.84 -1.83 18.36
C ALA A 768 35.16 -0.83 19.32
N ILE A 769 35.91 -0.27 20.28
CA ILE A 769 35.42 0.78 21.18
C ILE A 769 35.10 2.06 20.41
N ALA A 770 35.99 2.53 19.54
CA ALA A 770 35.79 3.77 18.78
C ALA A 770 34.53 3.71 17.90
N GLU A 771 34.36 2.60 17.17
CA GLU A 771 33.19 2.33 16.33
C GLU A 771 31.92 2.13 17.19
N GLY A 772 32.03 1.41 18.32
CA GLY A 772 30.92 1.20 19.25
C GLY A 772 30.42 2.50 19.90
N GLU A 773 31.32 3.39 20.30
CA GLU A 773 30.95 4.72 20.80
C GLU A 773 30.27 5.57 19.71
N ALA A 774 30.71 5.46 18.45
CA ALA A 774 30.04 6.12 17.32
C ALA A 774 28.60 5.60 17.14
N ALA A 775 28.39 4.28 17.19
CA ALA A 775 27.07 3.68 17.15
C ALA A 775 26.17 4.15 18.30
N VAL A 776 26.70 4.17 19.55
CA VAL A 776 25.95 4.63 20.74
C VAL A 776 25.62 6.13 20.66
N ARG A 777 26.51 6.99 20.16
CA ARG A 777 26.22 8.42 19.96
C ARG A 777 25.09 8.65 18.96
N LEU A 778 25.07 7.86 17.88
CA LEU A 778 24.04 7.95 16.87
C LEU A 778 22.70 7.38 17.37
N GLN A 779 22.71 6.34 18.20
CA GLN A 779 21.49 5.73 18.72
C GLN A 779 21.57 5.47 20.23
N PRO A 780 21.45 6.52 21.06
CA PRO A 780 21.66 6.42 22.50
C PRO A 780 20.54 5.70 23.25
N ALA A 781 19.46 5.29 22.60
CA ALA A 781 18.43 4.45 23.22
C ALA A 781 18.65 2.94 22.98
N ASP A 782 19.69 2.55 22.23
CA ASP A 782 19.95 1.14 21.94
C ASP A 782 20.79 0.47 23.04
N GLY A 783 20.19 -0.47 23.77
CA GLY A 783 20.86 -1.21 24.83
C GLY A 783 21.87 -2.23 24.29
N TRP A 784 21.66 -2.75 23.08
CA TRP A 784 22.51 -3.78 22.51
C TRP A 784 23.85 -3.21 22.02
N TYR A 785 23.84 -2.01 21.44
CA TYR A 785 25.07 -1.30 21.10
C TYR A 785 25.93 -1.03 22.35
N ARG A 786 25.30 -0.65 23.47
CA ARG A 786 26.01 -0.47 24.75
C ARG A 786 26.55 -1.77 25.32
N ASN A 787 25.78 -2.84 25.22
CA ASN A 787 26.19 -4.16 25.68
C ASN A 787 27.45 -4.63 24.94
N ARG A 788 27.52 -4.42 23.62
CA ARG A 788 28.71 -4.73 22.82
C ARG A 788 29.87 -3.75 23.01
N LEU A 789 29.60 -2.47 23.26
CA LEU A 789 30.63 -1.53 23.68
C LEU A 789 31.25 -1.92 25.04
N ALA A 790 30.43 -2.36 26.00
CA ALA A 790 30.89 -2.86 27.28
C ALA A 790 31.76 -4.12 27.12
N HIS A 791 31.36 -5.04 26.25
CA HIS A 791 32.15 -6.21 25.89
C HIS A 791 33.54 -5.83 25.35
N ALA A 792 33.62 -4.96 24.35
CA ALA A 792 34.90 -4.50 23.81
C ALA A 792 35.76 -3.79 24.88
N ALA A 793 35.15 -2.93 25.70
CA ALA A 793 35.83 -2.23 26.78
C ALA A 793 36.36 -3.18 27.87
N LEU A 794 35.61 -4.22 28.23
CA LEU A 794 36.07 -5.26 29.16
C LEU A 794 37.32 -5.98 28.64
N LEU A 795 37.31 -6.37 27.36
CA LEU A 795 38.42 -7.09 26.74
C LEU A 795 39.64 -6.19 26.42
N ALA A 796 39.45 -4.87 26.43
CA ALA A 796 40.54 -3.88 26.42
C ALA A 796 41.05 -3.51 27.83
N LEU A 797 40.48 -4.09 28.90
CA LEU A 797 40.68 -3.70 30.31
C LEU A 797 40.32 -2.24 30.63
N ASP A 798 39.46 -1.60 29.84
CA ASP A 798 38.89 -0.30 30.14
C ASP A 798 37.62 -0.44 30.99
N LEU A 799 37.84 -0.78 32.25
CA LEU A 799 36.76 -1.04 33.21
C LEU A 799 35.90 0.21 33.50
N PRO A 800 36.42 1.45 33.57
CA PRO A 800 35.59 2.65 33.71
C PRO A 800 34.58 2.79 32.57
N ARG A 801 35.02 2.61 31.31
CA ARG A 801 34.16 2.68 30.13
C ARG A 801 33.15 1.54 30.10
N ALA A 802 33.57 0.31 30.38
CA ALA A 802 32.69 -0.84 30.49
C ALA A 802 31.59 -0.62 31.53
N ALA A 803 31.96 -0.14 32.73
CA ALA A 803 31.02 0.14 33.80
C ALA A 803 30.02 1.24 33.44
N ARG A 804 30.45 2.29 32.74
CA ARG A 804 29.55 3.33 32.24
C ARG A 804 28.55 2.75 31.25
N ALA A 805 29.02 2.03 30.23
CA ALA A 805 28.17 1.43 29.21
C ALA A 805 27.14 0.45 29.81
N LEU A 806 27.55 -0.38 30.77
CA LEU A 806 26.64 -1.31 31.47
C LEU A 806 25.62 -0.59 32.36
N ARG A 807 26.02 0.44 33.10
CA ARG A 807 25.07 1.25 33.91
C ARG A 807 24.03 1.92 33.04
N GLU A 808 24.45 2.56 31.95
CA GLU A 808 23.53 3.21 31.01
C GLU A 808 22.62 2.19 30.32
N GLY A 809 23.16 1.04 29.90
CA GLY A 809 22.37 -0.04 29.30
C GLY A 809 21.33 -0.61 30.27
N ALA A 810 21.71 -0.84 31.53
CA ALA A 810 20.79 -1.33 32.54
C ALA A 810 19.69 -0.31 32.90
N ALA A 811 20.01 1.00 32.84
CA ALA A 811 19.01 2.06 33.01
C ALA A 811 17.97 2.05 31.87
N LEU A 812 18.38 1.81 30.63
CA LEU A 812 17.46 1.67 29.48
C LEU A 812 16.53 0.46 29.63
N GLU A 813 17.03 -0.65 30.16
CA GLU A 813 16.25 -1.88 30.34
C GLU A 813 15.42 -1.89 31.63
N ALA A 814 15.58 -0.90 32.52
CA ALA A 814 15.00 -0.92 33.86
C ALA A 814 13.48 -1.09 33.86
N GLY A 815 12.76 -0.41 32.96
CA GLY A 815 11.30 -0.52 32.85
C GLY A 815 10.85 -1.92 32.41
N ALA A 816 11.49 -2.49 31.37
CA ALA A 816 11.20 -3.83 30.90
C ALA A 816 11.58 -4.90 31.94
N ASN A 817 12.68 -4.70 32.67
CA ASN A 817 13.10 -5.58 33.74
C ASN A 817 12.13 -5.52 34.93
N ALA A 818 11.62 -4.33 35.29
CA ALA A 818 10.59 -4.18 36.31
C ALA A 818 9.31 -4.97 35.97
N LEU A 819 8.85 -4.91 34.72
CA LEU A 819 7.72 -5.71 34.24
C LEU A 819 7.94 -7.22 34.39
N ARG A 820 9.19 -7.68 34.28
CA ARG A 820 9.58 -9.09 34.43
C ARG A 820 9.94 -9.47 35.87
N GLY A 821 9.93 -8.53 36.82
CA GLY A 821 10.40 -8.72 38.18
C GLY A 821 11.92 -8.95 38.29
N LYS A 822 12.69 -8.42 37.33
CA LYS A 822 14.16 -8.47 37.28
C LYS A 822 14.76 -7.17 37.79
N SER A 823 15.95 -7.27 38.38
CA SER A 823 16.70 -6.10 38.85
C SER A 823 17.41 -5.41 37.69
N ALA A 824 17.39 -4.08 37.68
CA ALA A 824 18.13 -3.25 36.73
C ALA A 824 19.59 -3.01 37.17
N ASN A 825 20.12 -3.81 38.10
CA ASN A 825 21.51 -3.74 38.50
C ASN A 825 22.39 -4.32 37.38
N PRO A 826 23.41 -3.60 36.87
CA PRO A 826 24.38 -4.12 35.90
C PRO A 826 24.95 -5.50 36.25
N SER A 827 25.21 -5.78 37.53
CA SER A 827 25.71 -7.07 38.03
C SER A 827 24.72 -8.23 37.90
N GLN A 828 23.51 -7.99 37.39
CA GLN A 828 22.53 -9.01 37.00
C GLN A 828 22.63 -9.35 35.51
N SER A 829 23.73 -8.98 34.87
CA SER A 829 24.10 -9.39 33.52
C SER A 829 25.43 -10.14 33.54
N HIS A 830 25.67 -10.96 32.53
CA HIS A 830 26.92 -11.70 32.40
C HIS A 830 28.15 -10.77 32.39
N TYR A 831 28.10 -9.68 31.63
CA TYR A 831 29.20 -8.70 31.56
C TYR A 831 29.36 -7.86 32.84
N GLY A 832 28.28 -7.56 33.56
CA GLY A 832 28.39 -6.90 34.86
C GLY A 832 29.07 -7.78 35.90
N GLN A 833 28.80 -9.07 35.90
CA GLN A 833 29.49 -10.01 36.79
C GLN A 833 30.96 -10.18 36.42
N LEU A 834 31.30 -10.23 35.13
CA LEU A 834 32.70 -10.22 34.68
C LEU A 834 33.41 -8.92 35.07
N LEU A 835 32.72 -7.78 34.98
CA LEU A 835 33.26 -6.50 35.44
C LEU A 835 33.58 -6.52 36.94
N ASP A 836 32.69 -7.09 37.76
CA ASP A 836 32.89 -7.21 39.20
C ASP A 836 34.04 -8.17 39.50
N GLU A 837 34.11 -9.31 38.82
CA GLU A 837 35.21 -10.28 38.89
C GLU A 837 36.57 -9.64 38.53
N PHE A 838 36.63 -8.86 37.46
CA PHE A 838 37.87 -8.21 37.02
C PHE A 838 38.36 -7.13 38.00
N ARG A 839 37.48 -6.65 38.89
CA ARG A 839 37.79 -5.65 39.92
C ARG A 839 38.04 -6.24 41.30
N LEU A 840 37.80 -7.53 41.46
CA LEU A 840 37.80 -8.17 42.77
C LEU A 840 39.17 -8.09 43.45
N ASP A 841 40.25 -8.28 42.69
CA ASP A 841 41.63 -8.17 43.16
C ASP A 841 42.31 -6.92 42.56
N ALA A 842 42.34 -5.84 43.36
CA ALA A 842 42.89 -4.55 42.93
C ALA A 842 44.41 -4.60 42.69
N GLU A 843 45.15 -5.43 43.43
CA GLU A 843 46.61 -5.56 43.29
C GLU A 843 46.95 -6.31 42.00
N ALA A 844 46.28 -7.44 41.74
CA ALA A 844 46.45 -8.19 40.50
C ALA A 844 46.01 -7.37 39.28
N LEU A 845 44.93 -6.59 39.40
CA LEU A 845 44.47 -5.68 38.35
C LEU A 845 45.51 -4.59 38.04
N ALA A 846 46.08 -3.94 39.06
CA ALA A 846 47.10 -2.91 38.86
C ALA A 846 48.37 -3.48 38.20
N ALA A 847 48.80 -4.69 38.61
CA ALA A 847 49.91 -5.39 37.98
C ALA A 847 49.62 -5.73 36.51
N LEU A 848 48.39 -6.18 36.19
CA LEU A 848 47.96 -6.48 34.83
C LEU A 848 47.92 -5.23 33.95
N GLN A 849 47.43 -4.09 34.47
CA GLN A 849 47.44 -2.81 33.76
C GLN A 849 48.86 -2.37 33.41
N ALA A 850 49.80 -2.49 34.35
CA ALA A 850 51.21 -2.21 34.09
C ALA A 850 51.78 -3.14 33.00
N ALA A 851 51.45 -4.44 33.05
CA ALA A 851 51.87 -5.41 32.04
C ALA A 851 51.33 -5.10 30.64
N LEU A 852 50.09 -4.59 30.52
CA LEU A 852 49.50 -4.21 29.22
C LEU A 852 50.12 -2.95 28.62
N ALA A 853 50.62 -2.04 29.46
CA ALA A 853 51.30 -0.82 29.02
C ALA A 853 52.69 -1.11 28.40
N GLU A 854 53.23 -2.31 28.63
CA GLU A 854 54.49 -2.73 28.02
C GLU A 854 54.41 -2.83 26.48
N PRO A 855 55.55 -2.65 25.78
CA PRO A 855 55.64 -2.86 24.35
C PRO A 855 55.21 -4.28 23.94
N PRO A 856 54.61 -4.47 22.75
CA PRO A 856 54.13 -5.78 22.31
C PRO A 856 55.18 -6.91 22.42
N ALA A 857 56.46 -6.62 22.18
CA ALA A 857 57.53 -7.60 22.24
C ALA A 857 57.72 -8.30 23.60
N VAL A 858 57.36 -7.65 24.71
CA VAL A 858 57.53 -8.19 26.08
C VAL A 858 56.22 -8.33 26.84
N ARG A 859 55.13 -7.74 26.35
CA ARG A 859 53.80 -7.73 26.97
C ARG A 859 53.29 -9.11 27.36
N LEU A 860 53.39 -10.10 26.46
CA LEU A 860 52.92 -11.45 26.75
C LEU A 860 53.65 -12.09 27.95
N ALA A 861 54.96 -11.86 28.06
CA ALA A 861 55.77 -12.36 29.17
C ALA A 861 55.43 -11.63 30.50
N ALA A 862 55.14 -10.33 30.43
CA ALA A 862 54.70 -9.53 31.57
C ALA A 862 53.33 -10.02 32.10
N ILE A 863 52.35 -10.23 31.21
CA ILE A 863 51.03 -10.79 31.59
C ILE A 863 51.19 -12.19 32.18
N ALA A 864 52.07 -13.03 31.61
CA ALA A 864 52.37 -14.35 32.15
C ALA A 864 52.93 -14.29 33.58
N ALA A 865 53.72 -13.26 33.91
CA ALA A 865 54.22 -13.05 35.27
C ALA A 865 53.09 -12.70 36.24
N CYS A 866 52.15 -11.82 35.84
CA CYS A 866 50.95 -11.53 36.62
C CYS A 866 50.13 -12.80 36.89
N LEU A 867 49.93 -13.64 35.86
CA LEU A 867 49.17 -14.89 36.00
C LEU A 867 49.89 -15.93 36.88
N ARG A 868 51.22 -15.99 36.87
CA ARG A 868 51.96 -16.87 37.80
C ARG A 868 51.84 -16.40 39.25
N ALA A 869 51.80 -15.09 39.48
CA ALA A 869 51.65 -14.50 40.81
C ALA A 869 50.23 -14.67 41.36
N CYS A 870 49.21 -14.47 40.52
CA CYS A 870 47.80 -14.68 40.88
C CYS A 870 47.10 -15.61 39.85
N PRO A 871 47.23 -16.95 40.00
CA PRO A 871 46.69 -17.93 39.06
C PRO A 871 45.18 -17.96 38.94
N ASP A 872 44.47 -17.50 39.98
CA ASP A 872 43.01 -17.46 40.02
C ASP A 872 42.44 -16.15 39.43
N HIS A 873 43.29 -15.18 39.05
CA HIS A 873 42.84 -13.92 38.45
C HIS A 873 42.32 -14.12 37.02
N THR A 874 41.00 -14.05 36.87
CA THR A 874 40.31 -14.30 35.60
C THR A 874 40.71 -13.31 34.50
N ALA A 875 40.85 -12.01 34.82
CA ALA A 875 41.22 -11.00 33.83
C ALA A 875 42.61 -11.26 33.23
N SER A 876 43.60 -11.60 34.06
CA SER A 876 44.95 -11.97 33.59
C SER A 876 44.91 -13.16 32.64
N SER A 877 44.05 -14.15 32.93
CA SER A 877 43.92 -15.36 32.12
C SER A 877 43.32 -15.07 30.74
N VAL A 878 42.24 -14.29 30.69
CA VAL A 878 41.58 -13.90 29.44
C VAL A 878 42.51 -13.05 28.58
N LEU A 879 43.13 -12.01 29.16
CA LEU A 879 44.01 -11.12 28.40
C LEU A 879 45.31 -11.78 27.97
N TYR A 880 45.81 -12.76 28.75
CA TYR A 880 46.94 -13.58 28.31
C TYR A 880 46.60 -14.34 27.02
N LEU A 881 45.43 -14.97 26.92
CA LEU A 881 45.04 -15.69 25.71
C LEU A 881 44.81 -14.75 24.53
N ILE A 882 44.21 -13.57 24.74
CA ILE A 882 44.04 -12.55 23.69
C ILE A 882 45.41 -12.08 23.18
N GLU A 883 46.34 -11.74 24.08
CA GLU A 883 47.67 -11.28 23.67
C GLU A 883 48.47 -12.39 23.00
N ALA A 884 48.39 -13.63 23.50
CA ALA A 884 49.01 -14.79 22.87
C ALA A 884 48.46 -15.03 21.45
N ARG A 885 47.16 -14.79 21.21
CA ARG A 885 46.57 -14.85 19.87
C ARG A 885 47.11 -13.76 18.96
N ARG A 886 47.11 -12.51 19.42
CA ARG A 886 47.61 -11.34 18.66
C ARG A 886 49.07 -11.49 18.25
N GLN A 887 49.90 -12.07 19.11
CA GLN A 887 51.31 -12.34 18.83
C GLN A 887 51.56 -13.62 18.02
N GLY A 888 50.51 -14.36 17.64
CA GLY A 888 50.63 -15.64 16.93
C GLY A 888 51.16 -16.79 17.78
N ALA A 889 51.29 -16.62 19.09
CA ALA A 889 51.74 -17.68 20.02
C ALA A 889 50.73 -18.84 20.14
N LEU A 890 49.46 -18.57 19.81
CA LEU A 890 48.39 -19.58 19.70
C LEU A 890 48.14 -20.06 18.27
N ALA A 891 49.00 -19.69 17.30
CA ALA A 891 48.86 -20.13 15.91
C ALA A 891 48.78 -21.66 15.82
N THR A 892 48.05 -22.16 14.84
CA THR A 892 47.68 -23.57 14.68
C THR A 892 48.90 -24.48 14.65
N ARG A 893 49.29 -25.00 15.82
CA ARG A 893 50.27 -26.08 15.93
C ARG A 893 49.59 -27.34 15.43
N VAL A 894 50.21 -28.05 14.49
CA VAL A 894 49.95 -29.50 14.38
C VAL A 894 50.50 -30.08 15.67
N GLY A 895 49.65 -30.72 16.47
CA GLY A 895 50.03 -31.29 17.75
C GLY A 895 51.30 -32.13 17.58
N VAL A 896 52.28 -31.92 18.45
CA VAL A 896 53.55 -32.67 18.43
C VAL A 896 53.35 -34.09 19.01
N GLY A 897 52.13 -34.42 19.43
CA GLY A 897 51.76 -35.60 20.21
C GLY A 897 51.06 -36.70 19.41
N VAL A 898 51.07 -37.90 19.99
CA VAL A 898 50.41 -39.11 19.48
C VAL A 898 48.89 -38.94 19.64
N GLY A 899 48.24 -38.30 18.66
CA GLY A 899 46.80 -37.99 18.68
C GLY A 899 45.93 -39.18 19.08
N GLY A 900 45.32 -39.08 20.27
CA GLY A 900 44.63 -40.17 20.95
C GLY A 900 43.21 -39.82 21.40
N VAL A 901 42.60 -38.76 20.85
CA VAL A 901 41.19 -38.42 21.10
C VAL A 901 40.30 -39.53 20.51
N PRO A 902 39.51 -40.25 21.31
CA PRO A 902 38.58 -41.25 20.83
C PRO A 902 37.55 -40.68 19.85
N ARG A 903 37.15 -41.47 18.87
CA ARG A 903 36.07 -41.11 17.94
C ARG A 903 34.70 -41.36 18.56
N ALA A 904 34.42 -40.66 19.65
CA ALA A 904 33.15 -40.65 20.33
C ALA A 904 32.67 -39.21 20.48
N ILE A 905 31.41 -38.94 20.13
CA ILE A 905 30.73 -37.67 20.34
C ILE A 905 29.75 -37.86 21.49
N HIS A 906 29.88 -37.01 22.50
CA HIS A 906 29.06 -37.00 23.70
C HIS A 906 28.23 -35.73 23.75
N GLN A 907 26.93 -35.88 23.99
CA GLN A 907 26.01 -34.78 24.26
C GLN A 907 25.20 -35.08 25.52
N PHE A 908 24.72 -34.03 26.19
CA PHE A 908 23.98 -34.17 27.44
C PHE A 908 22.68 -33.40 27.38
N TRP A 909 21.61 -34.03 27.86
CA TRP A 909 20.33 -33.38 28.09
C TRP A 909 19.78 -33.82 29.44
N THR A 910 19.17 -32.93 30.20
CA THR A 910 18.77 -33.22 31.59
C THR A 910 17.71 -34.32 31.67
N ASP A 911 16.70 -34.23 30.82
CA ASP A 911 15.58 -35.17 30.75
C ASP A 911 15.94 -36.38 29.87
N ASP A 912 15.30 -37.53 30.09
CA ASP A 912 15.47 -38.70 29.20
C ASP A 912 14.91 -38.44 27.78
N ALA A 913 13.91 -37.55 27.67
CA ALA A 913 13.30 -37.17 26.40
C ALA A 913 13.84 -35.83 25.91
N VAL A 914 14.58 -35.85 24.79
CA VAL A 914 15.09 -34.64 24.14
C VAL A 914 13.99 -34.01 23.28
N PRO A 915 13.74 -32.69 23.41
CA PRO A 915 12.81 -31.97 22.52
C PRO A 915 13.15 -32.15 21.04
N ALA A 916 12.15 -32.18 20.17
CA ALA A 916 12.34 -32.50 18.76
C ALA A 916 13.28 -31.51 18.02
N ASP A 917 13.19 -30.22 18.34
CA ASP A 917 14.03 -29.17 17.78
C ASP A 917 15.50 -29.31 18.21
N VAL A 918 15.75 -29.62 19.49
CA VAL A 918 17.10 -29.92 20.01
C VAL A 918 17.64 -31.23 19.42
N ALA A 919 16.79 -32.27 19.34
CA ALA A 919 17.16 -33.55 18.73
C ALA A 919 17.55 -33.39 17.25
N ALA A 920 16.94 -32.44 16.53
CA ALA A 920 17.33 -32.11 15.17
C ALA A 920 18.76 -31.53 15.09
N TYR A 921 19.19 -30.73 16.06
CA TYR A 921 20.59 -30.27 16.15
C TYR A 921 21.54 -31.43 16.47
N MET A 922 21.22 -32.25 17.49
CA MET A 922 22.01 -33.44 17.82
C MET A 922 22.15 -34.42 16.64
N ALA A 923 21.09 -34.59 15.84
CA ALA A 923 21.12 -35.44 14.65
C ALA A 923 22.18 -34.99 13.63
N THR A 924 22.39 -33.68 13.46
CA THR A 924 23.43 -33.18 12.53
C THR A 924 24.83 -33.66 12.89
N TRP A 925 25.13 -33.81 14.18
CA TRP A 925 26.42 -34.32 14.65
C TRP A 925 26.62 -35.79 14.31
N ARG A 926 25.60 -36.61 14.55
CA ARG A 926 25.59 -38.05 14.21
C ARG A 926 25.73 -38.25 12.70
N ASP A 927 24.91 -37.54 11.93
CA ASP A 927 24.76 -37.79 10.49
C ASP A 927 25.99 -37.28 9.69
N LEU A 928 26.60 -36.17 10.10
CA LEU A 928 27.82 -35.65 9.47
C LEU A 928 29.12 -36.34 9.95
N ASN A 929 29.06 -37.11 11.03
CA ASN A 929 30.22 -37.80 11.60
C ASN A 929 29.99 -39.31 11.76
N PRO A 930 29.67 -40.06 10.68
CA PRO A 930 29.30 -41.47 10.77
C PRO A 930 30.43 -42.41 11.26
N ARG A 931 31.67 -41.90 11.34
CA ARG A 931 32.84 -42.62 11.88
C ARG A 931 33.04 -42.41 13.38
N PHE A 932 32.19 -41.62 14.03
CA PHE A 932 32.19 -41.40 15.46
C PHE A 932 31.01 -42.16 16.06
N THR A 933 31.23 -42.78 17.23
CA THR A 933 30.09 -43.22 18.04
C THR A 933 29.40 -41.98 18.59
N HIS A 934 28.07 -41.94 18.58
CA HIS A 934 27.30 -40.82 19.11
C HIS A 934 26.51 -41.29 20.33
N ARG A 935 26.67 -40.58 21.45
CA ARG A 935 25.96 -40.89 22.70
C ARG A 935 25.38 -39.64 23.32
N VAL A 936 24.08 -39.67 23.56
CA VAL A 936 23.35 -38.68 24.35
C VAL A 936 23.16 -39.25 25.75
N TRP A 937 23.46 -38.45 26.77
CA TRP A 937 23.37 -38.84 28.17
C TRP A 937 22.25 -38.06 28.86
N SER A 938 21.44 -38.76 29.65
CA SER A 938 20.50 -38.11 30.58
C SER A 938 21.14 -37.81 31.95
N GLU A 939 20.51 -36.96 32.76
CA GLU A 939 21.01 -36.71 34.13
C GLU A 939 21.10 -38.01 34.95
N ARG A 940 20.11 -38.89 34.81
CA ARG A 940 20.08 -40.18 35.50
C ARG A 940 21.24 -41.08 35.09
N GLU A 941 21.51 -41.15 33.78
CA GLU A 941 22.62 -41.94 33.26
C GLU A 941 23.97 -41.36 33.67
N ALA A 942 24.12 -40.03 33.61
CA ALA A 942 25.31 -39.33 34.05
C ALA A 942 25.58 -39.56 35.55
N ALA A 943 24.55 -39.46 36.40
CA ALA A 943 24.67 -39.73 37.84
C ALA A 943 25.11 -41.17 38.12
N GLY A 944 24.49 -42.15 37.46
CA GLY A 944 24.87 -43.56 37.57
C GLY A 944 26.31 -43.82 37.09
N TRP A 945 26.69 -43.20 35.98
CA TRP A 945 28.04 -43.31 35.45
C TRP A 945 29.08 -42.69 36.39
N LEU A 946 28.81 -41.50 36.94
CA LEU A 946 29.69 -40.81 37.88
C LEU A 946 29.87 -41.61 39.17
N ALA A 947 28.80 -42.22 39.69
CA ALA A 947 28.86 -43.06 40.88
C ALA A 947 29.77 -44.29 40.69
N ALA A 948 29.85 -44.82 39.46
CA ALA A 948 30.65 -46.00 39.13
C ALA A 948 32.10 -45.66 38.74
N HIS A 949 32.36 -44.50 38.14
CA HIS A 949 33.63 -44.23 37.45
C HIS A 949 34.38 -42.96 37.90
N ALA A 950 33.71 -42.01 38.56
CA ALA A 950 34.31 -40.73 38.94
C ALA A 950 34.76 -40.71 40.40
N PRO A 951 35.70 -39.81 40.79
CA PRO A 951 36.05 -39.61 42.19
C PRO A 951 34.82 -39.28 43.05
N PRO A 952 34.74 -39.76 44.31
CA PRO A 952 33.59 -39.50 45.19
C PRO A 952 33.25 -38.01 45.36
N ALA A 953 34.27 -37.16 45.37
CA ALA A 953 34.09 -35.70 45.43
C ALA A 953 33.37 -35.15 44.19
N THR A 954 33.64 -35.68 43.00
CA THR A 954 32.97 -35.26 41.75
C THR A 954 31.52 -35.72 41.72
N ALA A 955 31.24 -36.96 42.12
CA ALA A 955 29.86 -37.45 42.22
C ALA A 955 29.05 -36.62 43.25
N ALA A 956 29.66 -36.27 44.38
CA ALA A 956 29.06 -35.37 45.37
C ALA A 956 28.81 -33.96 44.81
N ALA A 957 29.76 -33.41 44.03
CA ALA A 957 29.61 -32.11 43.37
C ALA A 957 28.44 -32.13 42.39
N PHE A 958 28.34 -33.16 41.54
CA PHE A 958 27.25 -33.30 40.57
C PHE A 958 25.87 -33.39 41.26
N ALA A 959 25.77 -34.13 42.37
CA ALA A 959 24.53 -34.21 43.15
C ALA A 959 24.17 -32.87 43.84
N ARG A 960 25.17 -32.04 44.18
CA ARG A 960 24.98 -30.71 44.80
C ARG A 960 24.73 -29.60 43.79
N ALA A 961 25.14 -29.79 42.54
CA ALA A 961 24.96 -28.83 41.46
C ALA A 961 23.47 -28.52 41.28
N ARG A 962 23.11 -27.25 41.40
CA ARG A 962 21.70 -26.80 41.38
C ARG A 962 21.18 -26.60 39.96
N GLU A 963 22.04 -26.12 39.08
CA GLU A 963 21.68 -25.78 37.71
C GLU A 963 22.03 -26.93 36.74
N PRO A 964 21.17 -27.23 35.76
CA PRO A 964 21.46 -28.22 34.72
C PRO A 964 22.78 -28.01 33.98
N ALA A 965 23.16 -26.75 33.73
CA ALA A 965 24.41 -26.43 33.04
C ALA A 965 25.66 -26.70 33.92
N MET A 966 25.60 -26.52 35.25
CA MET A 966 26.69 -26.97 36.16
C MET A 966 26.86 -28.48 36.12
N LYS A 967 25.75 -29.23 36.06
CA LYS A 967 25.78 -30.68 35.94
C LYS A 967 26.42 -31.10 34.63
N ALA A 968 26.04 -30.47 33.52
CA ALA A 968 26.65 -30.70 32.21
C ALA A 968 28.16 -30.42 32.24
N ASP A 969 28.60 -29.30 32.83
CA ASP A 969 30.02 -28.96 32.97
C ASP A 969 30.83 -30.01 33.74
N LEU A 970 30.33 -30.42 34.91
CA LEU A 970 31.00 -31.42 35.74
C LEU A 970 31.07 -32.77 35.03
N PHE A 971 29.96 -33.20 34.42
CA PHE A 971 29.90 -34.48 33.73
C PHE A 971 30.77 -34.50 32.48
N ARG A 972 30.77 -33.41 31.69
CA ARG A 972 31.66 -33.22 30.53
C ARG A 972 33.12 -33.43 30.90
N LEU A 973 33.58 -32.74 31.95
CA LEU A 973 34.96 -32.86 32.40
C LEU A 973 35.27 -34.26 32.94
N ALA A 974 34.35 -34.89 33.69
CA ALA A 974 34.52 -36.23 34.23
C ALA A 974 34.58 -37.32 33.13
N LEU A 975 33.67 -37.23 32.18
CA LEU A 975 33.57 -38.16 31.06
C LEU A 975 34.81 -38.05 30.16
N LEU A 976 35.18 -36.84 29.75
CA LEU A 976 36.37 -36.61 28.93
C LEU A 976 37.67 -36.99 29.65
N ALA A 977 37.76 -36.77 30.96
CA ALA A 977 38.93 -37.19 31.74
C ALA A 977 39.11 -38.72 31.75
N ARG A 978 38.03 -39.49 31.75
CA ARG A 978 38.06 -40.96 31.90
C ARG A 978 38.02 -41.72 30.57
N GLU A 979 37.07 -41.35 29.72
CA GLU A 979 36.77 -42.02 28.44
C GLU A 979 37.33 -41.24 27.25
N GLY A 980 37.59 -39.93 27.39
CA GLY A 980 37.95 -39.06 26.26
C GLY A 980 36.78 -38.84 25.31
N GLY A 981 37.09 -38.35 24.11
CA GLY A 981 36.12 -38.14 23.04
C GLY A 981 35.96 -36.66 22.70
N VAL A 982 34.83 -36.33 22.09
CA VAL A 982 34.41 -34.98 21.74
C VAL A 982 33.10 -34.70 22.47
N TRP A 983 33.10 -33.69 23.33
CA TRP A 983 31.89 -33.11 23.87
C TRP A 983 31.38 -32.00 22.97
N VAL A 984 30.07 -31.98 22.75
CA VAL A 984 29.36 -30.88 22.09
C VAL A 984 28.07 -30.55 22.82
N ASP A 985 27.71 -29.27 22.90
CA ASP A 985 26.44 -28.89 23.52
C ASP A 985 25.24 -29.33 22.67
N ALA A 986 24.10 -29.51 23.34
CA ALA A 986 22.90 -30.09 22.76
C ALA A 986 22.25 -29.19 21.69
N ASP A 987 22.37 -27.88 21.87
CA ASP A 987 21.78 -26.82 21.05
C ASP A 987 22.77 -26.27 19.99
N ASP A 988 23.91 -26.92 19.81
CA ASP A 988 24.87 -26.60 18.76
C ASP A 988 24.61 -27.46 17.52
N ARG A 989 24.70 -26.84 16.34
CA ARG A 989 24.48 -27.51 15.05
C ARG A 989 25.81 -27.81 14.38
N CYS A 990 26.00 -29.06 13.97
CA CYS A 990 27.13 -29.46 13.12
C CYS A 990 26.88 -28.98 11.68
N LEU A 991 27.83 -28.22 11.13
CA LEU A 991 27.80 -27.71 9.76
C LEU A 991 28.64 -28.56 8.82
N ARG A 992 29.75 -29.10 9.32
CA ARG A 992 30.71 -29.92 8.57
C ARG A 992 31.33 -30.98 9.47
N PRO A 993 31.79 -32.12 8.91
CA PRO A 993 32.44 -33.17 9.70
C PRO A 993 33.60 -32.63 10.54
N ILE A 994 33.73 -33.04 11.80
CA ILE A 994 34.77 -32.55 12.73
C ILE A 994 36.07 -33.36 12.69
N ALA A 995 36.11 -34.45 11.93
CA ALA A 995 37.32 -35.26 11.78
C ALA A 995 38.59 -34.42 11.43
N PRO A 996 38.53 -33.37 10.57
CA PRO A 996 39.68 -32.51 10.29
C PRO A 996 40.18 -31.72 11.51
N LEU A 997 39.30 -31.35 12.44
CA LEU A 997 39.70 -30.67 13.68
C LEU A 997 40.47 -31.63 14.59
N ILE A 998 39.96 -32.85 14.76
CA ILE A 998 40.58 -33.89 15.59
C ILE A 998 41.89 -34.41 14.98
N ALA A 999 41.99 -34.47 13.65
CA ALA A 999 43.19 -34.91 12.93
C ALA A 999 44.41 -33.99 13.11
N ARG A 1000 44.26 -32.81 13.73
CA ARG A 1000 45.38 -31.91 14.05
C ARG A 1000 46.32 -32.46 15.14
N GLY A 1001 46.03 -33.63 15.72
CA GLY A 1001 46.98 -34.42 16.53
C GLY A 1001 47.10 -34.01 18.00
N ALA A 1002 46.29 -33.07 18.48
CA ALA A 1002 46.29 -32.66 19.88
C ALA A 1002 45.50 -33.63 20.78
N GLY A 1003 46.02 -33.93 21.96
CA GLY A 1003 45.32 -34.68 23.01
C GLY A 1003 44.26 -33.86 23.77
N LEU A 1004 44.25 -32.54 23.64
CA LEU A 1004 43.15 -31.67 24.07
C LEU A 1004 42.91 -30.58 23.03
N LEU A 1005 41.65 -30.36 22.68
CA LEU A 1005 41.23 -29.36 21.70
C LEU A 1005 40.01 -28.61 22.22
N ALA A 1006 40.11 -27.29 22.20
CA ALA A 1006 39.03 -26.34 22.46
C ALA A 1006 39.16 -25.17 21.48
N TYR A 1007 38.33 -24.14 21.59
CA TYR A 1007 38.45 -22.92 20.80
C TYR A 1007 38.39 -21.68 21.69
N GLN A 1008 38.92 -20.56 21.19
CA GLN A 1008 38.82 -19.28 21.89
C GLN A 1008 37.49 -18.60 21.52
N GLU A 1009 36.62 -18.35 22.50
CA GLU A 1009 35.30 -17.76 22.30
C GLU A 1009 35.34 -16.22 22.24
N ASP A 1010 34.20 -15.56 21.97
CA ASP A 1010 34.15 -14.11 21.77
C ASP A 1010 34.47 -13.30 23.03
N LEU A 1011 34.43 -13.91 24.22
CA LEU A 1011 34.89 -13.33 25.49
C LEU A 1011 36.41 -13.45 25.69
N GLY A 1012 37.16 -13.98 24.72
CA GLY A 1012 38.61 -14.21 24.84
C GLY A 1012 39.00 -15.43 25.70
N SER A 1013 38.02 -16.04 26.36
CA SER A 1013 38.09 -17.28 27.13
C SER A 1013 38.16 -18.53 26.24
N VAL A 1014 38.41 -19.67 26.89
CA VAL A 1014 38.34 -21.00 26.27
C VAL A 1014 36.89 -21.48 26.29
N GLY A 1015 36.28 -21.58 25.11
CA GLY A 1015 34.95 -22.12 24.91
C GLY A 1015 34.86 -23.57 25.38
N ASN A 1016 33.77 -23.88 26.08
CA ASN A 1016 33.60 -25.15 26.79
C ASN A 1016 32.50 -26.03 26.16
N ASN A 1017 31.70 -25.46 25.26
CA ASN A 1017 30.61 -26.12 24.52
C ASN A 1017 31.11 -27.06 23.41
N LEU A 1018 32.31 -26.87 22.88
CA LEU A 1018 33.03 -27.84 22.03
C LEU A 1018 34.39 -28.13 22.66
N LEU A 1019 34.56 -29.35 23.19
CA LEU A 1019 35.78 -29.77 23.87
C LEU A 1019 36.12 -31.20 23.49
N ALA A 1020 37.31 -31.44 22.96
CA ALA A 1020 37.77 -32.78 22.62
C ALA A 1020 39.01 -33.15 23.41
N ALA A 1021 39.05 -34.33 24.01
CA ALA A 1021 40.18 -34.75 24.84
C ALA A 1021 40.48 -36.25 24.71
N ARG A 1022 41.74 -36.61 24.86
CA ARG A 1022 42.15 -37.98 25.16
C ARG A 1022 41.92 -38.28 26.64
N PRO A 1023 41.73 -39.55 27.01
CA PRO A 1023 41.69 -39.96 28.41
C PRO A 1023 42.92 -39.48 29.19
N GLY A 1024 42.69 -39.00 30.41
CA GLY A 1024 43.74 -38.61 31.35
C GLY A 1024 44.51 -37.33 30.97
N HIS A 1025 43.98 -36.47 30.10
CA HIS A 1025 44.65 -35.21 29.77
C HIS A 1025 44.83 -34.33 31.03
N PRO A 1026 46.04 -33.84 31.37
CA PRO A 1026 46.32 -33.15 32.64
C PRO A 1026 45.41 -31.94 32.90
N LEU A 1027 45.18 -31.11 31.87
CA LEU A 1027 44.34 -29.92 32.01
C LEU A 1027 42.86 -30.25 32.29
N VAL A 1028 42.33 -31.35 31.73
CA VAL A 1028 40.95 -31.77 31.97
C VAL A 1028 40.80 -32.28 33.41
N LEU A 1029 41.78 -33.07 33.90
CA LEU A 1029 41.81 -33.54 35.28
C LEU A 1029 41.88 -32.37 36.29
N ARG A 1030 42.71 -31.37 36.01
CA ARG A 1030 42.83 -30.15 36.82
C ARG A 1030 41.52 -29.36 36.84
N ALA A 1031 40.92 -29.16 35.66
CA ALA A 1031 39.63 -28.46 35.55
C ALA A 1031 38.54 -29.21 36.32
N LEU A 1032 38.46 -30.53 36.19
CA LEU A 1032 37.50 -31.36 36.92
C LEU A 1032 37.67 -31.25 38.44
N ALA A 1033 38.91 -31.30 38.93
CA ALA A 1033 39.21 -31.19 40.35
C ALA A 1033 38.80 -29.82 40.90
N GLN A 1034 39.14 -28.73 40.19
CA GLN A 1034 38.78 -27.37 40.59
C GLN A 1034 37.26 -27.15 40.56
N ALA A 1035 36.57 -27.59 39.51
CA ALA A 1035 35.11 -27.48 39.40
C ALA A 1035 34.40 -28.28 40.49
N SER A 1036 34.86 -29.51 40.76
CA SER A 1036 34.32 -30.35 41.83
C SER A 1036 34.53 -29.71 43.21
N ALA A 1037 35.70 -29.10 43.45
CA ALA A 1037 35.98 -28.42 44.70
C ALA A 1037 35.11 -27.16 44.89
N ALA A 1038 34.95 -26.33 43.86
CA ALA A 1038 34.12 -25.13 43.89
C ALA A 1038 32.65 -25.45 44.25
N VAL A 1039 32.05 -26.42 43.55
CA VAL A 1039 30.66 -26.82 43.84
C VAL A 1039 30.50 -27.44 45.22
N ASN A 1040 31.48 -28.23 45.69
CA ASN A 1040 31.43 -28.83 47.02
C ASN A 1040 31.62 -27.84 48.16
N ARG A 1041 32.41 -26.77 47.97
CA ARG A 1041 32.51 -25.66 48.92
C ARG A 1041 31.23 -24.82 48.97
N GLY A 1042 30.43 -24.88 47.92
CA GLY A 1042 29.22 -24.06 47.77
C GLY A 1042 29.55 -22.64 47.31
N ASP A 1043 30.60 -22.49 46.49
CA ASP A 1043 30.99 -21.20 45.91
C ASP A 1043 29.77 -20.56 45.22
N GLY A 1044 29.51 -19.29 45.56
CA GLY A 1044 28.36 -18.52 45.07
C GLY A 1044 28.61 -17.83 43.73
N ASP A 1045 29.74 -18.11 43.09
CA ASP A 1045 30.15 -17.50 41.84
C ASP A 1045 29.23 -17.89 40.69
N ILE A 1046 29.32 -17.12 39.61
CA ILE A 1046 28.49 -17.33 38.43
C ILE A 1046 28.92 -18.63 37.75
N LEU A 1047 27.97 -19.33 37.11
CA LEU A 1047 28.20 -20.64 36.48
C LEU A 1047 29.47 -20.68 35.63
N TRP A 1048 29.65 -19.62 34.85
CA TRP A 1048 30.77 -19.42 33.94
C TRP A 1048 32.13 -19.41 34.65
N LEU A 1049 32.22 -18.87 35.88
CA LEU A 1049 33.45 -18.83 36.68
C LEU A 1049 33.70 -20.14 37.45
N ALA A 1050 32.64 -20.77 37.97
CA ALA A 1050 32.77 -21.90 38.89
C ALA A 1050 32.96 -23.26 38.19
N THR A 1051 32.27 -23.50 37.06
CA THR A 1051 32.32 -24.79 36.34
C THR A 1051 32.48 -24.64 34.83
N GLY A 1052 32.22 -23.44 34.30
CA GLY A 1052 32.14 -23.16 32.87
C GLY A 1052 33.44 -22.68 32.20
N PRO A 1053 33.35 -21.86 31.13
CA PRO A 1053 34.49 -21.38 30.35
C PRO A 1053 35.53 -20.60 31.16
N GLY A 1054 35.13 -19.84 32.17
CA GLY A 1054 36.05 -19.05 33.00
C GLY A 1054 37.04 -19.92 33.77
N LEU A 1055 36.54 -21.01 34.38
CA LEU A 1055 37.41 -21.99 35.05
C LEU A 1055 38.38 -22.63 34.06
N LEU A 1056 37.87 -23.09 32.91
CA LEU A 1056 38.70 -23.71 31.88
C LEU A 1056 39.76 -22.75 31.35
N THR A 1057 39.42 -21.46 31.24
CA THR A 1057 40.33 -20.39 30.83
C THR A 1057 41.48 -20.22 31.81
N ARG A 1058 41.21 -20.15 33.12
CA ARG A 1058 42.27 -20.05 34.15
C ARG A 1058 43.19 -21.26 34.13
N VAL A 1059 42.62 -22.46 33.97
CA VAL A 1059 43.40 -23.70 33.85
C VAL A 1059 44.32 -23.65 32.63
N TRP A 1060 43.78 -23.29 31.47
CA TRP A 1060 44.52 -23.30 30.21
C TRP A 1060 45.60 -22.22 30.17
N ALA A 1061 45.25 -20.97 30.50
CA ALA A 1061 46.17 -19.85 30.53
C ALA A 1061 47.29 -20.09 31.57
N GLY A 1062 46.95 -20.62 32.75
CA GLY A 1062 47.93 -20.92 33.79
C GLY A 1062 48.95 -21.97 33.38
N ALA A 1063 48.56 -22.94 32.54
CA ALA A 1063 49.48 -23.94 31.99
C ALA A 1063 50.42 -23.32 30.93
N LEU A 1064 49.88 -22.50 30.02
CA LEU A 1064 50.67 -21.80 29.00
C LEU A 1064 51.66 -20.80 29.61
N ALA A 1065 51.30 -20.13 30.70
CA ALA A 1065 52.19 -19.22 31.43
C ALA A 1065 53.31 -19.93 32.20
N ARG A 1066 53.34 -21.28 32.24
CA ARG A 1066 54.38 -22.11 32.85
C ARG A 1066 54.93 -23.14 31.85
N PRO A 1067 55.68 -22.72 30.82
CA PRO A 1067 56.12 -23.59 29.73
C PRO A 1067 56.96 -24.79 30.19
N SER A 1068 57.71 -24.66 31.28
CA SER A 1068 58.53 -25.74 31.85
C SER A 1068 57.73 -26.95 32.36
N SER A 1069 56.41 -26.82 32.52
CA SER A 1069 55.53 -27.93 32.94
C SER A 1069 55.22 -28.92 31.81
N GLY A 1070 55.30 -28.50 30.54
CA GLY A 1070 54.89 -29.29 29.38
C GLY A 1070 53.40 -29.65 29.33
N GLU A 1071 52.58 -29.21 30.29
CA GLU A 1071 51.17 -29.64 30.44
C GLU A 1071 50.27 -29.15 29.28
N ALA A 1072 50.69 -28.09 28.59
CA ALA A 1072 49.96 -27.51 27.47
C ALA A 1072 50.53 -27.91 26.09
N ASP A 1073 51.60 -28.71 26.03
CA ASP A 1073 52.27 -29.07 24.77
C ASP A 1073 51.38 -29.96 23.87
N ASP A 1074 50.48 -30.72 24.50
CA ASP A 1074 49.50 -31.61 23.86
C ASP A 1074 48.10 -30.95 23.72
N ALA A 1075 48.00 -29.65 23.96
CA ALA A 1075 46.74 -28.89 23.92
C ALA A 1075 46.71 -27.89 22.76
N LEU A 1076 45.60 -27.84 22.03
CA LEU A 1076 45.37 -26.93 20.91
C LEU A 1076 44.15 -26.05 21.18
N LEU A 1077 44.37 -24.74 21.23
CA LEU A 1077 43.30 -23.75 21.32
C LEU A 1077 43.03 -23.16 19.93
N LEU A 1078 42.01 -23.69 19.27
CA LEU A 1078 41.59 -23.27 17.93
C LEU A 1078 41.24 -21.78 17.90
N ASP A 1079 41.45 -21.17 16.74
CA ASP A 1079 40.83 -19.90 16.43
C ASP A 1079 39.30 -20.09 16.36
N ARG A 1080 38.55 -19.06 16.72
CA ARG A 1080 37.09 -19.02 16.61
C ARG A 1080 36.66 -19.35 15.18
N ALA A 1081 37.42 -18.90 14.19
CA ALA A 1081 37.14 -19.18 12.78
C ALA A 1081 37.19 -20.66 12.41
N ASP A 1082 38.17 -21.39 12.94
CA ASP A 1082 38.29 -22.84 12.74
C ASP A 1082 37.07 -23.59 13.31
N CYS A 1083 36.61 -23.18 14.50
CA CYS A 1083 35.44 -23.77 15.14
C CYS A 1083 34.15 -23.47 14.36
N LEU A 1084 33.90 -22.20 14.07
CA LEU A 1084 32.65 -21.74 13.43
C LEU A 1084 32.53 -22.18 11.96
N ALA A 1085 33.63 -22.59 11.32
CA ALA A 1085 33.59 -23.26 10.02
C ALA A 1085 32.93 -24.66 10.08
N HIS A 1086 32.86 -25.27 11.26
CA HIS A 1086 32.30 -26.61 11.48
C HIS A 1086 31.04 -26.62 12.33
N VAL A 1087 30.80 -25.58 13.14
CA VAL A 1087 29.75 -25.57 14.15
C VAL A 1087 29.04 -24.22 14.18
N ALA A 1088 27.71 -24.23 14.22
CA ALA A 1088 26.93 -23.08 14.64
C ALA A 1088 26.55 -23.25 16.10
N ILE A 1089 27.03 -22.31 16.93
CA ILE A 1089 26.88 -22.37 18.39
C ILE A 1089 25.61 -21.66 18.85
N HIS A 1090 25.00 -22.15 19.93
CA HIS A 1090 23.85 -21.56 20.59
C HIS A 1090 22.64 -21.34 19.69
N CYS A 1091 22.28 -22.34 18.86
CA CYS A 1091 21.16 -22.23 17.94
C CYS A 1091 19.82 -22.01 18.68
N LEU A 1092 18.88 -21.35 18.00
CA LEU A 1092 17.55 -21.08 18.52
C LEU A 1092 16.80 -22.40 18.81
N ALA A 1093 16.24 -22.53 20.00
CA ALA A 1093 15.45 -23.69 20.42
C ALA A 1093 14.35 -23.24 21.39
N ALA A 1094 13.19 -23.91 21.34
CA ALA A 1094 11.99 -23.54 22.09
C ALA A 1094 12.24 -23.47 23.60
N TYR A 1095 13.06 -24.38 24.14
CA TYR A 1095 13.34 -24.43 25.57
C TYR A 1095 14.05 -23.17 26.09
N LYS A 1096 14.76 -22.42 25.23
CA LYS A 1096 15.43 -21.15 25.59
C LYS A 1096 14.43 -20.06 26.00
N ALA A 1097 13.18 -20.16 25.53
CA ALA A 1097 12.08 -19.27 25.91
C ALA A 1097 11.31 -19.74 27.17
N SER A 1098 11.67 -20.89 27.75
CA SER A 1098 10.99 -21.46 28.92
C SER A 1098 11.69 -21.11 30.25
N GLU A 1099 10.98 -21.25 31.38
CA GLU A 1099 11.58 -21.12 32.74
C GLU A 1099 12.69 -22.17 33.01
N ARG A 1100 12.85 -23.19 32.16
CA ARG A 1100 13.90 -24.22 32.29
C ARG A 1100 15.28 -23.74 31.81
N HIS A 1101 15.35 -22.65 31.05
CA HIS A 1101 16.63 -22.15 30.55
C HIS A 1101 17.45 -21.51 31.68
N TRP A 1102 18.73 -21.90 31.78
CA TRP A 1102 19.62 -21.49 32.87
C TRP A 1102 19.73 -19.96 33.04
N SER A 1103 19.65 -19.17 31.96
CA SER A 1103 19.74 -17.70 32.09
C SER A 1103 18.52 -17.10 32.80
N ARG A 1104 17.38 -17.80 32.85
CA ARG A 1104 16.19 -17.35 33.60
C ARG A 1104 16.29 -17.70 35.08
N THR A 1105 17.00 -18.76 35.45
CA THR A 1105 17.26 -19.13 36.85
C THR A 1105 18.46 -18.39 37.43
N ALA A 1106 19.50 -18.15 36.62
CA ALA A 1106 20.76 -17.51 37.03
C ALA A 1106 20.66 -15.99 37.26
N PHE A 1107 19.75 -15.30 36.56
CA PHE A 1107 19.67 -13.82 36.58
C PHE A 1107 18.32 -13.24 37.02
N GLY A 1108 17.37 -14.06 37.54
CA GLY A 1108 16.21 -13.48 38.24
C GLY A 1108 15.03 -14.39 38.56
N ARG A 1109 14.71 -14.51 39.86
CA ARG A 1109 13.48 -14.01 40.52
C ARG A 1109 13.78 -13.91 42.01
N GLY A 1110 13.42 -12.80 42.67
CA GLY A 1110 13.16 -12.85 44.11
C GLY A 1110 12.09 -13.93 44.32
N ARG A 1111 12.41 -14.98 45.10
CA ARG A 1111 11.49 -16.11 45.35
C ARG A 1111 10.10 -15.55 45.61
N ARG A 1112 9.14 -15.82 44.71
CA ARG A 1112 7.72 -15.61 45.00
C ARG A 1112 7.47 -16.28 46.34
N THR A 1113 7.03 -15.50 47.32
CA THR A 1113 6.53 -15.98 48.59
C THR A 1113 5.57 -17.13 48.33
N ARG A 1114 5.71 -18.20 49.13
CA ARG A 1114 4.88 -19.41 49.09
C ARG A 1114 3.43 -19.04 48.80
N ARG A 1115 2.81 -19.77 47.86
CA ARG A 1115 1.35 -19.84 47.68
C ARG A 1115 0.70 -19.80 49.06
N VAL A 1116 -0.01 -18.71 49.37
CA VAL A 1116 -1.00 -18.73 50.44
C VAL A 1116 -1.99 -19.81 50.01
N ALA A 1117 -2.02 -20.91 50.76
CA ALA A 1117 -3.04 -21.92 50.60
C ALA A 1117 -4.41 -21.24 50.75
N SER A 1118 -5.30 -21.43 49.79
CA SER A 1118 -6.72 -21.07 49.95
C SER A 1118 -7.24 -21.71 51.23
N PRO A 1119 -7.82 -20.94 52.17
CA PRO A 1119 -8.73 -21.51 53.14
C PRO A 1119 -10.14 -21.46 52.53
N VAL A 1120 -10.63 -22.64 52.13
CA VAL A 1120 -12.03 -23.01 51.82
C VAL A 1120 -12.71 -22.27 50.67
#